data_AF-A0A812L942-F1
#
_entry.id   AF-A0A812L942-F1
#
_cell.length_a   1.000
_cell.length_b   1.000
_cell.length_c   1.000
_cell.angle_alpha   90.00
_cell.angle_beta   90.00
_cell.angle_gamma   90.00
#
_symmetry.space_group_name_H-M   'P 1'
#
loop_
_entity.id
_entity.type
_entity.pdbx_description
1 polymer ?
#
loop_
_entity_poly.entity_id
_entity_poly.type
_entity_poly.pdbx_seq_one_letter_code
_entity_poly.pdbx_strand_id
1 'polypeptide(L)'
;MDVTPELQKAVQAVLDDTSVPLLSRWQRVADKLVEGGLAWRAKLQASSMLVHNHNRGGLGVSGHGCHLKGEALAKSGFDMKFLHSAVCFEISHEPSRLAEQLEFNRKLVEQASGLLAPLQGAERYLSVSCGHTTQFVKAVLCSCQTPVLSLADQTGRLNREALGRDSHLNEMLSEGWTWLVISSRAESAFPQLPSLAEKAMNSSNSAFTATMEVESMLHMQEIMQKQIAEGKEIDVEAVASEVVPVGTTLMQYSPFLCRWLEKFSDGGKFLTQFLSPFSREHGGNCNLGEDFWAMAAGRGTFAGNAAMPMVRLAMLATNYAAPGHKMVDGYAKLIVQADWTKMKSAKFQPKVNEMEQQLYECWRVAEKELPSLDSVRTFGKCCIRMALHVLQKEKMGREAKTYKSLAEIRALFNDQMAGVAAALSPLQQKKNAGASVASLSENYDPLYQAMQQIKLELGMNYIMEDRMWKLVAMSSATLSLELCDLFEAESRDIPTVKAVKLLKATKQSAPELLPATICKNRDVQHLFAMEAMQAAAWVYLLKQAEKYDKLWNYICLDGTGKKAYTSVKIPKGGLMLVPSTDSPHKLVQKEPDKKKPYGFFKFGGTDFYILPPAIYRKGDGLAKPDTGSTCAYWWVQRGQTAGSQDPCCMEEHEWQVGKNNMIVVLQNSVPMEKHTLLTMEVEEEEEQNSRPAKKAKK
;
A
#
# COMPACT_ATOMS: atom_id res chain seq x y z
N MET A 1 26.40 18.42 -26.32
CA MET A 1 27.34 17.79 -25.36
C MET A 1 26.75 16.46 -24.94
N ASP A 2 27.56 15.42 -24.88
CA ASP A 2 27.11 14.08 -24.47
C ASP A 2 27.18 13.96 -22.95
N VAL A 3 26.37 13.07 -22.36
CA VAL A 3 26.35 12.85 -20.92
C VAL A 3 27.64 12.15 -20.52
N THR A 4 28.51 12.84 -19.79
CA THR A 4 29.79 12.25 -19.36
C THR A 4 29.56 11.18 -18.28
N PRO A 5 30.39 10.12 -18.21
CA PRO A 5 30.28 9.11 -17.17
C PRO A 5 30.34 9.68 -15.75
N GLU A 6 31.14 10.73 -15.55
CA GLU A 6 31.30 11.42 -14.26
C GLU A 6 29.99 12.12 -13.85
N LEU A 7 29.37 12.84 -14.79
CA LEU A 7 28.08 13.49 -14.57
C LEU A 7 26.99 12.45 -14.35
N GLN A 8 27.03 11.34 -15.10
CA GLN A 8 26.09 10.23 -14.95
C GLN A 8 26.11 9.65 -13.54
N LYS A 9 27.30 9.34 -13.04
CA LYS A 9 27.49 8.82 -11.68
C LYS A 9 27.06 9.84 -10.62
N ALA A 10 27.39 11.13 -10.82
CA ALA A 10 27.06 12.18 -9.87
C ALA A 10 25.55 12.44 -9.75
N VAL A 11 24.83 12.41 -10.88
CA VAL A 11 23.36 12.56 -10.89
C VAL A 11 22.70 11.31 -10.32
N GLN A 12 23.14 10.11 -10.71
CA GLN A 12 22.57 8.86 -10.20
C GLN A 12 22.72 8.75 -8.68
N ALA A 13 23.87 9.13 -8.12
CA ALA A 13 24.09 9.15 -6.68
C ALA A 13 23.09 10.04 -5.93
N VAL A 14 22.68 11.18 -6.51
CA VAL A 14 21.66 12.05 -5.91
C VAL A 14 20.26 11.45 -6.07
N LEU A 15 19.98 10.79 -7.19
CA LEU A 15 18.69 10.13 -7.43
C LEU A 15 18.44 8.96 -6.47
N ASP A 16 19.50 8.20 -6.15
CA ASP A 16 19.45 7.03 -5.26
C ASP A 16 19.43 7.41 -3.77
N ASP A 17 19.80 8.65 -3.42
CA ASP A 17 19.80 9.14 -2.04
C ASP A 17 18.38 9.43 -1.55
N THR A 18 17.70 8.38 -1.08
CA THR A 18 16.33 8.45 -0.55
C THR A 18 16.22 9.21 0.77
N SER A 19 17.35 9.52 1.44
CA SER A 19 17.37 10.28 2.70
C SER A 19 17.11 11.77 2.51
N VAL A 20 17.35 12.29 1.30
CA VAL A 20 17.18 13.72 0.97
C VAL A 20 15.73 14.01 0.61
N PRO A 21 15.09 15.04 1.20
CA PRO A 21 13.73 15.46 0.85
C PRO A 21 13.55 15.75 -0.66
N LEU A 22 12.38 15.43 -1.19
CA LEU A 22 12.07 15.44 -2.62
C LEU A 22 12.49 16.73 -3.35
N LEU A 23 12.11 17.90 -2.82
CA LEU A 23 12.44 19.19 -3.44
C LEU A 23 13.95 19.47 -3.45
N SER A 24 14.63 19.18 -2.34
CA SER A 24 16.08 19.33 -2.25
C SER A 24 16.82 18.38 -3.16
N ARG A 25 16.30 17.15 -3.35
CA ARG A 25 16.84 16.17 -4.29
C ARG A 25 16.73 16.67 -5.72
N TRP A 26 15.56 17.18 -6.11
CA TRP A 26 15.36 17.80 -7.43
C TRP A 26 16.30 18.99 -7.67
N GLN A 27 16.43 19.90 -6.70
CA GLN A 27 17.34 21.06 -6.82
C GLN A 27 18.78 20.61 -7.06
N ARG A 28 19.29 19.66 -6.26
CA ARG A 28 20.64 19.11 -6.45
C ARG A 28 20.86 18.46 -7.82
N VAL A 29 19.84 17.77 -8.34
CA VAL A 29 19.89 17.18 -9.69
C VAL A 29 19.91 18.29 -10.75
N ALA A 30 19.02 19.27 -10.64
CA ALA A 30 18.95 20.40 -11.56
C ALA A 30 20.27 21.18 -11.61
N ASP A 31 20.88 21.46 -10.46
CA ASP A 31 22.17 22.17 -10.37
C ASP A 31 23.28 21.39 -11.08
N LYS A 32 23.36 20.06 -10.87
CA LYS A 32 24.32 19.21 -11.58
C LYS A 32 24.11 19.18 -13.08
N LEU A 33 22.85 19.18 -13.54
CA LEU A 33 22.55 19.24 -14.97
C LEU A 33 22.95 20.59 -15.57
N VAL A 34 22.78 21.69 -14.82
CA VAL A 34 23.25 23.02 -15.26
C VAL A 34 24.78 23.07 -15.33
N GLU A 35 25.48 22.60 -14.30
CA GLU A 35 26.95 22.48 -14.28
C GLU A 35 27.47 21.63 -15.45
N GLY A 36 26.76 20.55 -15.77
CA GLY A 36 27.06 19.65 -16.89
C GLY A 36 26.64 20.14 -18.28
N GLY A 37 26.06 21.34 -18.39
CA GLY A 37 25.58 21.88 -19.67
C GLY A 37 24.38 21.12 -20.29
N LEU A 38 23.67 20.34 -19.48
CA LEU A 38 22.48 19.59 -19.86
C LEU A 38 21.17 20.25 -19.41
N ALA A 39 21.26 21.36 -18.68
CA ALA A 39 20.15 22.23 -18.34
C ALA A 39 20.57 23.70 -18.39
N TRP A 40 19.64 24.61 -18.68
CA TRP A 40 19.90 26.06 -18.70
C TRP A 40 18.64 26.86 -18.43
N ARG A 41 18.79 28.16 -18.15
CA ARG A 41 17.66 29.08 -18.03
C ARG A 41 17.45 29.84 -19.34
N ALA A 42 16.23 29.89 -19.84
CA ALA A 42 15.87 30.62 -21.05
C ALA A 42 14.52 31.32 -20.91
N LYS A 43 14.36 32.51 -21.48
CA LYS A 43 13.06 33.18 -21.63
C LYS A 43 12.34 32.53 -22.82
N LEU A 44 11.22 31.84 -22.58
CA LEU A 44 10.49 31.08 -23.59
C LEU A 44 9.05 31.56 -23.72
N GLN A 45 8.56 31.65 -24.95
CA GLN A 45 7.18 31.96 -25.27
C GLN A 45 6.28 30.73 -25.13
N ALA A 46 5.03 30.95 -24.71
CA ALA A 46 4.02 29.89 -24.58
C ALA A 46 3.72 29.17 -25.91
N SER A 47 3.88 29.85 -27.05
CA SER A 47 3.75 29.27 -28.41
C SER A 47 4.76 28.15 -28.67
N SER A 48 5.93 28.17 -28.03
CA SER A 48 6.97 27.14 -28.18
C SER A 48 6.78 25.91 -27.29
N MET A 49 5.70 25.88 -26.49
CA MET A 49 5.50 24.90 -25.42
C MET A 49 4.36 23.92 -25.72
N LEU A 50 4.64 22.65 -25.47
CA LEU A 50 3.71 21.53 -25.33
C LEU A 50 3.68 21.06 -23.87
N VAL A 51 2.86 20.07 -23.54
CA VAL A 51 2.79 19.46 -22.21
C VAL A 51 3.57 18.16 -22.20
N HIS A 52 4.42 17.96 -21.19
CA HIS A 52 5.15 16.71 -21.02
C HIS A 52 4.19 15.55 -20.73
N ASN A 53 4.42 14.37 -21.34
CA ASN A 53 3.61 13.16 -21.13
C ASN A 53 3.69 12.58 -19.70
N HIS A 54 4.56 13.10 -18.85
CA HIS A 54 4.67 12.77 -17.42
C HIS A 54 4.09 13.84 -16.50
N ASN A 55 3.61 14.97 -17.04
CA ASN A 55 2.99 16.01 -16.23
C ASN A 55 1.78 15.43 -15.48
N ARG A 56 1.72 15.63 -14.16
CA ARG A 56 0.64 15.15 -13.26
C ARG A 56 0.41 13.64 -13.35
N GLY A 57 1.48 12.85 -13.24
CA GLY A 57 1.41 11.39 -13.43
C GLY A 57 0.93 10.95 -14.81
N GLY A 58 1.14 11.79 -15.84
CA GLY A 58 0.65 11.57 -17.20
C GLY A 58 -0.80 12.00 -17.45
N LEU A 59 -1.41 12.72 -16.50
CA LEU A 59 -2.71 13.36 -16.70
C LEU A 59 -2.64 14.55 -17.67
N GLY A 60 -1.51 15.27 -17.71
CA GLY A 60 -1.41 16.52 -18.45
C GLY A 60 -2.33 17.62 -17.90
N VAL A 61 -2.79 18.52 -18.77
CA VAL A 61 -3.68 19.65 -18.38
C VAL A 61 -5.12 19.45 -18.86
N SER A 62 -6.09 20.00 -18.14
CA SER A 62 -7.47 20.09 -18.61
C SER A 62 -7.73 21.45 -19.26
N GLY A 63 -8.35 21.48 -20.44
CA GLY A 63 -8.76 22.73 -21.10
C GLY A 63 -9.64 23.60 -20.20
N HIS A 64 -10.66 23.02 -19.55
CA HIS A 64 -11.47 23.75 -18.57
C HIS A 64 -10.63 24.29 -17.40
N GLY A 65 -9.71 23.48 -16.88
CA GLY A 65 -8.80 23.87 -15.79
C GLY A 65 -7.91 25.05 -16.18
N CYS A 66 -7.39 25.09 -17.40
CA CYS A 66 -6.60 26.20 -17.92
C CYS A 66 -7.40 27.52 -17.89
N HIS A 67 -8.65 27.51 -18.36
CA HIS A 67 -9.47 28.71 -18.45
C HIS A 67 -9.97 29.20 -17.09
N LEU A 68 -10.36 28.29 -16.18
CA LEU A 68 -10.72 28.67 -14.81
C LEU A 68 -9.51 29.27 -14.06
N LYS A 69 -8.31 28.71 -14.26
CA LYS A 69 -7.08 29.30 -13.73
C LYS A 69 -6.82 30.68 -14.32
N GLY A 70 -7.01 30.83 -15.63
CA GLY A 70 -6.93 32.12 -16.32
C GLY A 70 -7.92 33.15 -15.79
N GLU A 71 -9.16 32.75 -15.45
CA GLU A 71 -10.17 33.62 -14.85
C GLU A 71 -9.75 34.10 -13.46
N ALA A 72 -9.26 33.18 -12.64
CA ALA A 72 -8.76 33.52 -11.31
C ALA A 72 -7.61 34.53 -11.40
N LEU A 73 -6.66 34.31 -12.32
CA LEU A 73 -5.53 35.22 -12.56
C LEU A 73 -5.99 36.57 -13.12
N ALA A 74 -6.94 36.59 -14.05
CA ALA A 74 -7.49 37.83 -14.58
C ALA A 74 -8.21 38.66 -13.50
N LYS A 75 -8.81 38.02 -12.49
CA LYS A 75 -9.43 38.69 -11.34
C LYS A 75 -8.41 39.17 -10.31
N SER A 76 -7.33 38.40 -10.07
CA SER A 76 -6.31 38.74 -9.07
C SER A 76 -5.18 39.63 -9.60
N GLY A 77 -5.03 39.72 -10.92
CA GLY A 77 -3.83 40.24 -11.60
C GLY A 77 -2.81 39.12 -11.87
N PHE A 78 -2.07 39.26 -12.97
CA PHE A 78 -0.97 38.37 -13.31
C PHE A 78 0.33 38.85 -12.65
N ASP A 79 1.14 37.93 -12.13
CA ASP A 79 2.47 38.25 -11.60
C ASP A 79 3.47 37.15 -11.97
N MET A 80 4.53 37.58 -12.65
CA MET A 80 5.63 36.74 -13.13
C MET A 80 6.41 36.07 -11.99
N LYS A 81 6.38 36.65 -10.78
CA LYS A 81 7.05 36.09 -9.60
C LYS A 81 6.51 34.72 -9.22
N PHE A 82 5.25 34.43 -9.50
CA PHE A 82 4.65 33.11 -9.24
C PHE A 82 5.06 32.03 -10.25
N LEU A 83 5.85 32.38 -11.28
CA LEU A 83 6.34 31.46 -12.31
C LEU A 83 7.81 31.03 -12.09
N HIS A 84 8.40 31.34 -10.93
CA HIS A 84 9.79 30.96 -10.61
C HIS A 84 10.01 29.43 -10.62
N SER A 85 8.93 28.66 -10.54
CA SER A 85 8.88 27.19 -10.52
C SER A 85 8.79 26.56 -11.91
N ALA A 86 8.93 27.35 -12.99
CA ALA A 86 8.77 26.90 -14.37
C ALA A 86 9.94 25.99 -14.84
N VAL A 87 9.61 24.74 -15.14
CA VAL A 87 10.51 23.68 -15.63
C VAL A 87 9.91 23.03 -16.87
N CYS A 88 10.73 22.85 -17.90
CA CYS A 88 10.37 22.16 -19.13
C CYS A 88 11.52 21.30 -19.65
N PHE A 89 11.19 20.35 -20.52
CA PHE A 89 12.14 19.49 -21.21
C PHE A 89 12.15 19.83 -22.71
N GLU A 90 13.29 19.72 -23.37
CA GLU A 90 13.31 19.73 -24.84
C GLU A 90 12.56 18.51 -25.40
N ILE A 91 11.89 18.72 -26.54
CA ILE A 91 11.31 17.61 -27.31
C ILE A 91 12.43 16.65 -27.74
N SER A 92 12.14 15.35 -27.72
CA SER A 92 13.08 14.31 -28.12
C SER A 92 13.48 14.43 -29.59
N HIS A 93 14.75 14.17 -29.89
CA HIS A 93 15.23 13.97 -31.27
C HIS A 93 15.10 12.52 -31.74
N GLU A 94 14.80 11.60 -30.83
CA GLU A 94 14.62 10.18 -31.14
C GLU A 94 13.20 9.98 -31.72
N PRO A 95 13.06 9.36 -32.92
CA PRO A 95 11.79 9.34 -33.65
C PRO A 95 10.62 8.72 -32.91
N SER A 96 10.82 7.64 -32.14
CA SER A 96 9.73 6.97 -31.44
C SER A 96 9.20 7.80 -30.27
N ARG A 97 10.09 8.34 -29.43
CA ARG A 97 9.74 9.22 -28.31
C ARG A 97 9.15 10.55 -28.78
N LEU A 98 9.66 11.10 -29.89
CA LEU A 98 9.07 12.29 -30.53
C LEU A 98 7.61 12.02 -30.92
N ALA A 99 7.36 10.90 -31.60
CA ALA A 99 6.01 10.52 -32.01
C ALA A 99 5.08 10.36 -30.80
N GLU A 100 5.54 9.74 -29.70
CA GLU A 100 4.78 9.61 -28.46
C GLU A 100 4.45 10.97 -27.81
N GLN A 101 5.43 11.88 -27.75
CA GLN A 101 5.26 13.22 -27.17
C GLN A 101 4.26 14.07 -27.97
N LEU A 102 4.34 14.01 -29.30
CA LEU A 102 3.42 14.70 -30.20
C LEU A 102 2.01 14.10 -30.13
N GLU A 103 1.90 12.78 -30.13
CA GLU A 103 0.63 12.07 -30.05
C GLU A 103 -0.10 12.33 -28.73
N PHE A 104 0.64 12.39 -27.61
CA PHE A 104 0.08 12.77 -26.31
C PHE A 104 -0.57 14.17 -26.36
N ASN A 105 0.13 15.16 -26.93
CA ASN A 105 -0.37 16.52 -27.03
C ASN A 105 -1.52 16.65 -28.04
N ARG A 106 -1.45 15.90 -29.16
CA ARG A 106 -2.56 15.83 -30.12
C ARG A 106 -3.84 15.35 -29.44
N LYS A 107 -3.77 14.24 -28.68
CA LYS A 107 -4.88 13.74 -27.88
C LYS A 107 -5.37 14.77 -26.86
N LEU A 108 -4.46 15.49 -26.21
CA LEU A 108 -4.80 16.51 -25.22
C LEU A 108 -5.60 17.67 -25.82
N VAL A 109 -5.21 18.13 -27.02
CA VAL A 109 -5.93 19.18 -27.76
C VAL A 109 -7.28 18.69 -28.25
N GLU A 110 -7.34 17.48 -28.82
CA GLU A 110 -8.60 16.85 -29.26
C GLU A 110 -9.58 16.70 -28.08
N GLN A 111 -9.10 16.24 -26.93
CA GLN A 111 -9.86 16.14 -25.67
C GLN A 111 -10.45 17.49 -25.26
N ALA A 112 -9.67 18.56 -25.39
CA ALA A 112 -10.08 19.89 -24.99
C ALA A 112 -11.11 20.53 -25.90
N SER A 113 -11.45 19.93 -27.06
CA SER A 113 -12.56 20.36 -27.92
C SER A 113 -12.56 21.87 -28.23
N GLY A 114 -11.40 22.41 -28.63
CA GLY A 114 -11.23 23.82 -29.00
C GLY A 114 -10.89 24.78 -27.86
N LEU A 115 -10.78 24.29 -26.62
CA LEU A 115 -10.32 25.09 -25.47
C LEU A 115 -8.78 25.23 -25.44
N LEU A 116 -8.03 24.24 -25.90
CA LEU A 116 -6.58 24.32 -26.01
C LEU A 116 -6.15 24.73 -27.41
N ALA A 117 -5.00 25.41 -27.50
CA ALA A 117 -4.40 25.79 -28.78
C ALA A 117 -3.98 24.56 -29.59
N PRO A 118 -4.20 24.55 -30.92
CA PRO A 118 -3.71 23.48 -31.78
C PRO A 118 -2.17 23.43 -31.79
N LEU A 119 -1.62 22.26 -32.15
CA LEU A 119 -0.19 22.12 -32.40
C LEU A 119 0.18 22.98 -33.61
N GLN A 120 1.23 23.80 -33.48
CA GLN A 120 1.66 24.76 -34.50
C GLN A 120 2.89 24.26 -35.28
N GLY A 121 3.56 23.20 -34.82
CA GLY A 121 4.78 22.66 -35.41
C GLY A 121 6.04 23.45 -35.06
N ALA A 122 5.91 24.61 -34.41
CA ALA A 122 7.00 25.44 -33.93
C ALA A 122 7.40 25.13 -32.48
N GLU A 123 6.71 24.19 -31.82
CA GLU A 123 7.00 23.81 -30.46
C GLU A 123 8.33 23.07 -30.33
N ARG A 124 9.06 23.38 -29.26
CA ARG A 124 10.39 22.82 -28.98
C ARG A 124 10.53 22.25 -27.57
N TYR A 125 9.58 22.58 -26.70
CA TYR A 125 9.67 22.28 -25.28
C TYR A 125 8.38 21.66 -24.74
N LEU A 126 8.50 20.92 -23.65
CA LEU A 126 7.44 20.19 -22.97
C LEU A 126 7.39 20.62 -21.51
N SER A 127 6.36 21.36 -21.11
CA SER A 127 6.19 21.85 -19.73
C SER A 127 5.90 20.70 -18.79
N VAL A 128 6.65 20.62 -17.69
CA VAL A 128 6.39 19.68 -16.58
C VAL A 128 5.82 20.39 -15.35
N SER A 129 6.07 21.69 -15.20
CA SER A 129 5.40 22.57 -14.23
C SER A 129 4.81 23.79 -14.94
N CYS A 130 3.96 24.56 -14.23
CA CYS A 130 3.27 25.73 -14.79
C CYS A 130 2.43 25.43 -16.06
N GLY A 131 2.06 24.17 -16.31
CA GLY A 131 1.42 23.73 -17.54
C GLY A 131 0.08 24.42 -17.82
N HIS A 132 -0.83 24.51 -16.83
CA HIS A 132 -2.15 25.14 -17.02
C HIS A 132 -2.05 26.63 -17.38
N THR A 133 -1.18 27.38 -16.69
CA THR A 133 -0.93 28.80 -17.02
C THR A 133 -0.35 28.92 -18.42
N THR A 134 0.62 28.08 -18.77
CA THR A 134 1.25 28.11 -20.10
C THR A 134 0.27 27.82 -21.22
N GLN A 135 -0.55 26.80 -21.04
CA GLN A 135 -1.54 26.42 -22.04
C GLN A 135 -2.70 27.42 -22.12
N PHE A 136 -3.05 28.10 -21.01
CA PHE A 136 -3.98 29.25 -21.05
C PHE A 136 -3.41 30.42 -21.85
N VAL A 137 -2.17 30.84 -21.58
CA VAL A 137 -1.51 31.93 -22.33
C VAL A 137 -1.41 31.57 -23.82
N LYS A 138 -1.07 30.31 -24.15
CA LYS A 138 -1.06 29.81 -25.53
C LYS A 138 -2.46 29.84 -26.17
N ALA A 139 -3.51 29.49 -25.41
CA ALA A 139 -4.90 29.56 -25.86
C ALA A 139 -5.36 31.01 -26.13
N VAL A 140 -4.91 31.98 -25.32
CA VAL A 140 -5.15 33.42 -25.57
C VAL A 140 -4.47 33.86 -26.86
N LEU A 141 -3.23 33.43 -27.13
CA LEU A 141 -2.52 33.74 -28.38
C LEU A 141 -3.27 33.23 -29.63
N CYS A 142 -4.01 32.13 -29.50
CA CYS A 142 -4.75 31.50 -30.60
C CYS A 142 -6.24 31.85 -30.64
N SER A 143 -6.72 32.72 -29.74
CA SER A 143 -8.14 33.05 -29.59
C SER A 143 -9.04 31.79 -29.54
N CYS A 144 -8.65 30.83 -28.70
CA CYS A 144 -9.40 29.59 -28.49
C CYS A 144 -10.80 29.86 -27.92
N GLN A 145 -11.69 28.86 -28.04
CA GLN A 145 -13.03 28.94 -27.45
C GLN A 145 -12.94 28.97 -25.93
N THR A 146 -13.89 29.61 -25.25
CA THR A 146 -13.95 29.57 -23.80
C THR A 146 -15.39 29.46 -23.28
N PRO A 147 -15.64 28.61 -22.26
CA PRO A 147 -16.93 28.56 -21.59
C PRO A 147 -17.04 29.64 -20.49
N VAL A 148 -15.99 30.42 -20.25
CA VAL A 148 -15.92 31.41 -19.17
C VAL A 148 -16.30 32.78 -19.72
N LEU A 149 -17.52 33.24 -19.41
CA LEU A 149 -18.10 34.47 -19.95
C LEU A 149 -17.26 35.73 -19.67
N SER A 150 -16.58 35.78 -18.53
CA SER A 150 -15.73 36.92 -18.14
C SER A 150 -14.45 37.05 -18.96
N LEU A 151 -14.03 35.98 -19.65
CA LEU A 151 -12.84 35.95 -20.51
C LEU A 151 -13.19 36.00 -22.01
N ALA A 152 -14.47 35.84 -22.33
CA ALA A 152 -14.95 35.70 -23.69
C ALA A 152 -15.13 37.06 -24.39
N ASP A 153 -14.87 37.08 -25.70
CA ASP A 153 -15.38 38.09 -26.61
C ASP A 153 -16.84 37.81 -27.01
N GLN A 154 -17.38 38.65 -27.90
CA GLN A 154 -18.76 38.52 -28.40
C GLN A 154 -19.02 37.19 -29.17
N THR A 155 -17.96 36.48 -29.56
CA THR A 155 -18.03 35.21 -30.31
C THR A 155 -17.81 33.98 -29.41
N GLY A 156 -17.62 34.17 -28.10
CA GLY A 156 -17.34 33.08 -27.16
C GLY A 156 -15.88 32.62 -27.18
N ARG A 157 -14.94 33.44 -27.67
CA ARG A 157 -13.51 33.15 -27.74
C ARG A 157 -12.70 34.01 -26.79
N LEU A 158 -11.50 33.58 -26.42
CA LEU A 158 -10.62 34.36 -25.53
C LEU A 158 -10.27 35.71 -26.15
N ASN A 159 -10.58 36.79 -25.42
CA ASN A 159 -10.34 38.16 -25.88
C ASN A 159 -8.91 38.62 -25.55
N ARG A 160 -7.98 38.45 -26.50
CA ARG A 160 -6.58 38.86 -26.33
C ARG A 160 -6.41 40.34 -26.00
N GLU A 161 -7.17 41.23 -26.65
CA GLU A 161 -7.03 42.68 -26.46
C GLU A 161 -7.48 43.13 -25.07
N ALA A 162 -8.60 42.57 -24.57
CA ALA A 162 -9.09 42.88 -23.24
C ALA A 162 -8.18 42.32 -22.14
N LEU A 163 -7.72 41.07 -22.30
CA LEU A 163 -6.86 40.39 -21.34
C LEU A 163 -5.45 41.00 -21.32
N GLY A 164 -4.90 41.37 -22.48
CA GLY A 164 -3.58 42.00 -22.62
C GLY A 164 -3.46 43.42 -22.06
N ARG A 165 -4.51 43.97 -21.43
CA ARG A 165 -4.42 45.22 -20.67
C ARG A 165 -3.64 45.06 -19.36
N ASP A 166 -3.60 43.84 -18.83
CA ASP A 166 -2.68 43.50 -17.74
C ASP A 166 -1.25 43.46 -18.29
N SER A 167 -0.35 44.27 -17.72
CA SER A 167 1.03 44.43 -18.21
C SER A 167 1.84 43.14 -18.13
N HIS A 168 1.61 42.32 -17.10
CA HIS A 168 2.33 41.06 -16.92
C HIS A 168 1.80 39.99 -17.86
N LEU A 169 0.48 39.90 -18.07
CA LEU A 169 -0.06 39.00 -19.09
C LEU A 169 0.40 39.42 -20.48
N ASN A 170 0.45 40.71 -20.79
CA ASN A 170 0.96 41.20 -22.07
C ASN A 170 2.42 40.76 -22.27
N GLU A 171 3.28 40.89 -21.24
CA GLU A 171 4.66 40.39 -21.29
C GLU A 171 4.71 38.87 -21.51
N MET A 172 3.87 38.08 -20.82
CA MET A 172 3.77 36.64 -21.04
C MET A 172 3.37 36.28 -22.49
N LEU A 173 2.52 37.10 -23.13
CA LEU A 173 2.06 36.91 -24.51
C LEU A 173 3.13 37.32 -25.53
N SER A 174 3.86 38.42 -25.28
CA SER A 174 4.83 38.98 -26.25
C SER A 174 6.23 38.39 -26.11
N GLU A 175 6.71 38.22 -24.89
CA GLU A 175 8.11 37.87 -24.60
C GLU A 175 8.25 36.51 -23.91
N GLY A 176 7.21 36.05 -23.21
CA GLY A 176 7.26 34.84 -22.39
C GLY A 176 7.97 35.08 -21.05
N TRP A 177 8.41 34.01 -20.39
CA TRP A 177 9.06 34.08 -19.07
C TRP A 177 10.21 33.08 -18.96
N THR A 178 10.98 33.17 -17.88
CA THR A 178 12.15 32.32 -17.66
C THR A 178 11.76 30.91 -17.24
N TRP A 179 12.28 29.92 -17.97
CA TRP A 179 12.15 28.49 -17.68
C TRP A 179 13.51 27.89 -17.36
N LEU A 180 13.55 26.89 -16.47
CA LEU A 180 14.63 25.91 -16.45
C LEU A 180 14.34 24.86 -17.53
N VAL A 181 15.18 24.83 -18.55
CA VAL A 181 15.11 23.89 -19.67
C VAL A 181 16.04 22.73 -19.41
N ILE A 182 15.53 21.50 -19.46
CA ILE A 182 16.30 20.27 -19.39
C ILE A 182 16.45 19.70 -20.80
N SER A 183 17.67 19.36 -21.21
CA SER A 183 17.91 18.80 -22.54
C SER A 183 17.27 17.42 -22.70
N SER A 184 16.82 17.10 -23.91
CA SER A 184 16.29 15.77 -24.27
C SER A 184 17.33 14.65 -24.04
N ARG A 185 18.62 15.01 -24.11
CA ARG A 185 19.73 14.10 -23.78
C ARG A 185 19.76 13.69 -22.31
N ALA A 186 19.46 14.62 -21.40
CA ALA A 186 19.36 14.31 -19.97
C ALA A 186 18.17 13.40 -19.69
N GLU A 187 17.01 13.67 -20.30
CA GLU A 187 15.82 12.80 -20.17
C GLU A 187 16.05 11.38 -20.76
N SER A 188 16.93 11.28 -21.75
CA SER A 188 17.32 9.99 -22.33
C SER A 188 18.26 9.21 -21.41
N ALA A 189 19.22 9.89 -20.77
CA ALA A 189 20.13 9.27 -19.82
C ALA A 189 19.45 8.93 -18.47
N PHE A 190 18.45 9.72 -18.08
CA PHE A 190 17.73 9.57 -16.82
C PHE A 190 16.21 9.70 -17.06
N PRO A 191 15.54 8.61 -17.49
CA PRO A 191 14.11 8.63 -17.82
C PRO A 191 13.18 9.05 -16.66
N GLN A 192 13.64 8.95 -15.42
CA GLN A 192 12.89 9.31 -14.21
C GLN A 192 12.84 10.82 -13.92
N LEU A 193 13.64 11.65 -14.62
CA LEU A 193 13.74 13.08 -14.33
C LEU A 193 12.41 13.85 -14.46
N PRO A 194 11.57 13.65 -15.49
CA PRO A 194 10.31 14.35 -15.59
C PRO A 194 9.39 14.08 -14.41
N SER A 195 9.29 12.82 -13.95
CA SER A 195 8.49 12.43 -12.79
C SER A 195 9.04 13.06 -11.50
N LEU A 196 10.36 13.08 -11.31
CA LEU A 196 10.97 13.74 -10.16
C LEU A 196 10.70 15.26 -10.15
N ALA A 197 10.90 15.92 -11.30
CA ALA A 197 10.68 17.35 -11.46
C ALA A 197 9.22 17.71 -11.16
N GLU A 198 8.28 16.98 -11.76
CA GLU A 198 6.85 17.16 -11.58
C GLU A 198 6.45 17.10 -10.11
N LYS A 199 6.79 15.99 -9.43
CA LYS A 199 6.49 15.79 -8.00
C LYS A 199 7.12 16.87 -7.13
N ALA A 200 8.38 17.23 -7.39
CA ALA A 200 9.09 18.25 -6.62
C ALA A 200 8.44 19.63 -6.78
N MET A 201 8.15 20.06 -8.01
CA MET A 201 7.56 21.37 -8.27
C MET A 201 6.11 21.44 -7.75
N ASN A 202 5.35 20.34 -7.83
CA ASN A 202 4.01 20.27 -7.26
C ASN A 202 3.99 20.21 -5.73
N SER A 203 5.00 19.62 -5.08
CA SER A 203 5.14 19.61 -3.61
C SER A 203 5.32 21.01 -3.01
N SER A 204 5.98 21.91 -3.74
CA SER A 204 6.10 23.33 -3.33
C SER A 204 4.76 24.07 -3.45
N ASN A 205 3.93 23.68 -4.43
CA ASN A 205 2.59 24.22 -4.63
C ASN A 205 1.54 23.59 -3.72
N SER A 206 1.76 22.37 -3.18
CA SER A 206 0.80 21.69 -2.30
C SER A 206 0.63 22.34 -0.93
N ALA A 207 1.55 23.23 -0.54
CA ALA A 207 1.32 24.15 0.58
C ALA A 207 0.18 25.15 0.29
N PHE A 208 -0.21 25.34 -0.97
CA PHE A 208 -1.20 26.31 -1.43
C PHE A 208 -2.31 25.75 -2.35
N THR A 209 -2.15 24.56 -2.93
CA THR A 209 -3.11 23.93 -3.87
C THR A 209 -3.38 22.48 -3.48
N ALA A 210 -4.65 22.08 -3.38
CA ALA A 210 -5.00 20.70 -3.04
C ALA A 210 -4.50 19.71 -4.11
N THR A 211 -3.72 18.71 -3.71
CA THR A 211 -3.38 17.55 -4.54
C THR A 211 -4.67 16.83 -4.97
N MET A 212 -4.74 16.41 -6.23
CA MET A 212 -5.94 15.75 -6.75
C MET A 212 -5.88 14.22 -6.62
N GLU A 213 -7.02 13.63 -6.29
CA GLU A 213 -7.17 12.20 -6.03
C GLU A 213 -6.78 11.34 -7.24
N VAL A 214 -7.28 11.64 -8.45
CA VAL A 214 -6.97 10.88 -9.67
C VAL A 214 -5.47 10.91 -10.02
N GLU A 215 -4.83 12.05 -9.80
CA GLU A 215 -3.39 12.23 -10.03
C GLU A 215 -2.57 11.39 -9.05
N SER A 216 -2.92 11.43 -7.76
CA SER A 216 -2.29 10.55 -6.77
C SER A 216 -2.51 9.07 -7.10
N MET A 217 -3.71 8.69 -7.56
CA MET A 217 -3.98 7.31 -7.98
C MET A 217 -3.12 6.85 -9.16
N LEU A 218 -2.79 7.74 -10.12
CA LEU A 218 -1.92 7.39 -11.25
C LEU A 218 -0.49 7.07 -10.77
N HIS A 219 0.04 7.85 -9.83
CA HIS A 219 1.34 7.57 -9.22
C HIS A 219 1.33 6.32 -8.34
N MET A 220 0.26 6.10 -7.56
CA MET A 220 0.10 4.88 -6.76
C MET A 220 0.10 3.65 -7.68
N GLN A 221 -0.63 3.71 -8.80
CA GLN A 221 -0.67 2.64 -9.79
C GLN A 221 0.72 2.34 -10.37
N GLU A 222 1.51 3.36 -10.68
CA GLU A 222 2.88 3.19 -11.19
C GLU A 222 3.77 2.43 -10.19
N ILE A 223 3.72 2.82 -8.91
CA ILE A 223 4.49 2.15 -7.84
C ILE A 223 3.99 0.72 -7.61
N MET A 224 2.67 0.51 -7.58
CA MET A 224 2.07 -0.82 -7.42
C MET A 224 2.49 -1.77 -8.55
N GLN A 225 2.46 -1.31 -9.81
CA GLN A 225 2.91 -2.09 -10.96
C GLN A 225 4.38 -2.48 -10.86
N LYS A 226 5.22 -1.56 -10.37
CA LYS A 226 6.64 -1.85 -10.11
C LYS A 226 6.81 -2.93 -9.02
N GLN A 227 6.09 -2.82 -7.91
CA GLN A 227 6.15 -3.83 -6.83
C GLN A 227 5.71 -5.21 -7.31
N ILE A 228 4.65 -5.29 -8.14
CA ILE A 228 4.16 -6.53 -8.73
C ILE A 228 5.20 -7.14 -9.68
N ALA A 229 5.81 -6.33 -10.54
CA ALA A 229 6.88 -6.78 -11.44
C ALA A 229 8.09 -7.34 -10.67
N GLU A 230 8.34 -6.82 -9.46
CA GLU A 230 9.39 -7.28 -8.54
C GLU A 230 8.94 -8.47 -7.65
N GLY A 231 7.70 -8.95 -7.78
CA GLY A 231 7.16 -10.06 -6.99
C GLY A 231 6.90 -9.71 -5.51
N LYS A 232 6.79 -8.42 -5.18
CA LYS A 232 6.53 -7.94 -3.82
C LYS A 232 5.03 -7.89 -3.53
N GLU A 233 4.67 -8.18 -2.28
CA GLU A 233 3.32 -7.93 -1.79
C GLU A 233 3.07 -6.41 -1.72
N ILE A 234 1.86 -5.97 -2.06
CA ILE A 234 1.51 -4.55 -2.12
C ILE A 234 1.20 -4.06 -0.70
N ASP A 235 2.07 -3.22 -0.16
CA ASP A 235 1.82 -2.49 1.08
C ASP A 235 1.08 -1.18 0.74
N VAL A 236 -0.25 -1.21 0.89
CA VAL A 236 -1.16 -0.09 0.59
C VAL A 236 -0.77 1.16 1.35
N GLU A 237 -0.45 1.02 2.64
CA GLU A 237 -0.12 2.13 3.52
C GLU A 237 1.23 2.76 3.13
N ALA A 238 2.23 1.94 2.79
CA ALA A 238 3.52 2.43 2.31
C ALA A 238 3.40 3.15 0.96
N VAL A 239 2.69 2.56 -0.02
CA VAL A 239 2.46 3.18 -1.34
C VAL A 239 1.73 4.51 -1.19
N ALA A 240 0.67 4.55 -0.36
CA ALA A 240 -0.08 5.77 -0.14
C ALA A 240 0.77 6.89 0.49
N SER A 241 1.64 6.53 1.44
CA SER A 241 2.55 7.46 2.13
C SER A 241 3.70 7.95 1.24
N GLU A 242 4.13 7.13 0.28
CA GLU A 242 5.16 7.52 -0.70
C GLU A 242 4.65 8.57 -1.69
N VAL A 243 3.38 8.47 -2.10
CA VAL A 243 2.79 9.36 -3.10
C VAL A 243 2.27 10.66 -2.49
N VAL A 244 1.66 10.59 -1.30
CA VAL A 244 0.93 11.72 -0.72
C VAL A 244 1.77 12.38 0.38
N PRO A 245 2.19 13.65 0.22
CA PRO A 245 3.01 14.34 1.21
C PRO A 245 2.32 14.48 2.57
N VAL A 246 3.14 14.45 3.62
CA VAL A 246 2.70 14.66 5.01
C VAL A 246 2.07 16.04 5.17
N GLY A 247 0.93 16.11 5.87
CA GLY A 247 0.22 17.36 6.17
C GLY A 247 -0.79 17.82 5.12
N THR A 248 -0.97 17.05 4.02
CA THR A 248 -2.05 17.30 3.06
C THR A 248 -3.39 16.75 3.57
N THR A 249 -4.51 17.33 3.12
CA THR A 249 -5.86 16.81 3.44
C THR A 249 -6.08 15.40 2.87
N LEU A 250 -5.44 15.08 1.75
CA LEU A 250 -5.50 13.76 1.11
C LEU A 250 -4.84 12.65 1.93
N MET A 251 -3.83 12.99 2.75
CA MET A 251 -3.07 12.01 3.55
C MET A 251 -3.97 11.15 4.44
N GLN A 252 -5.04 11.73 4.98
CA GLN A 252 -5.95 11.04 5.90
C GLN A 252 -6.70 9.86 5.24
N TYR A 253 -6.94 9.96 3.93
CA TYR A 253 -7.78 9.01 3.21
C TYR A 253 -7.13 8.42 1.96
N SER A 254 -5.85 8.76 1.67
CA SER A 254 -5.06 8.18 0.58
C SER A 254 -4.96 6.64 0.61
N PRO A 255 -4.97 5.94 1.76
CA PRO A 255 -5.02 4.48 1.76
C PRO A 255 -6.31 3.93 1.15
N PHE A 256 -7.43 4.66 1.20
CA PHE A 256 -8.66 4.21 0.53
C PHE A 256 -8.54 4.27 -0.99
N LEU A 257 -7.86 5.28 -1.55
CA LEU A 257 -7.58 5.37 -2.98
C LEU A 257 -6.74 4.17 -3.43
N CYS A 258 -5.68 3.87 -2.68
CA CYS A 258 -4.79 2.74 -2.97
C CYS A 258 -5.53 1.38 -2.85
N ARG A 259 -6.38 1.18 -1.82
CA ARG A 259 -7.23 -0.02 -1.71
C ARG A 259 -8.23 -0.16 -2.85
N TRP A 260 -8.80 0.95 -3.35
CA TRP A 260 -9.68 0.88 -4.49
C TRP A 260 -8.93 0.44 -5.75
N LEU A 261 -7.70 0.96 -5.95
CA LEU A 261 -6.83 0.53 -7.04
C LEU A 261 -6.52 -0.96 -6.98
N GLU A 262 -6.16 -1.43 -5.79
CA GLU A 262 -5.84 -2.83 -5.54
C GLU A 262 -7.02 -3.77 -5.83
N LYS A 263 -8.26 -3.36 -5.55
CA LYS A 263 -9.40 -4.29 -5.54
C LYS A 263 -10.36 -4.16 -6.71
N PHE A 264 -10.52 -2.94 -7.23
CA PHE A 264 -11.66 -2.62 -8.10
C PHE A 264 -11.26 -1.96 -9.42
N SER A 265 -9.97 -1.69 -9.67
CA SER A 265 -9.55 -0.92 -10.84
C SER A 265 -9.30 -1.74 -12.11
N ASP A 266 -9.56 -3.05 -12.09
CA ASP A 266 -9.24 -4.00 -13.17
C ASP A 266 -7.78 -3.87 -13.62
N GLY A 267 -6.84 -4.16 -12.71
CA GLY A 267 -5.42 -4.00 -13.00
C GLY A 267 -4.97 -2.56 -13.29
N GLY A 268 -5.77 -1.56 -12.92
CA GLY A 268 -5.54 -0.14 -13.22
C GLY A 268 -6.14 0.34 -14.55
N LYS A 269 -6.79 -0.53 -15.33
CA LYS A 269 -7.43 -0.14 -16.60
C LYS A 269 -8.56 0.85 -16.39
N PHE A 270 -9.38 0.68 -15.36
CA PHE A 270 -10.47 1.61 -15.07
C PHE A 270 -9.94 3.02 -14.79
N LEU A 271 -8.79 3.13 -14.12
CA LEU A 271 -8.14 4.41 -13.88
C LEU A 271 -7.57 4.98 -15.19
N THR A 272 -6.70 4.23 -15.86
CA THR A 272 -5.85 4.72 -16.94
C THR A 272 -6.60 4.90 -18.27
N GLN A 273 -7.50 3.98 -18.62
CA GLN A 273 -8.20 3.96 -19.90
C GLN A 273 -9.55 4.67 -19.85
N PHE A 274 -10.13 4.89 -18.66
CA PHE A 274 -11.46 5.48 -18.52
C PHE A 274 -11.53 6.67 -17.55
N LEU A 275 -11.34 6.50 -16.24
CA LEU A 275 -11.55 7.58 -15.25
C LEU A 275 -10.63 8.79 -15.49
N SER A 276 -9.36 8.54 -15.83
CA SER A 276 -8.38 9.59 -16.14
C SER A 276 -8.80 10.44 -17.36
N PRO A 277 -9.04 9.88 -18.56
CA PRO A 277 -9.51 10.68 -19.70
C PRO A 277 -10.91 11.28 -19.47
N PHE A 278 -11.83 10.54 -18.84
CA PHE A 278 -13.19 11.01 -18.54
C PHE A 278 -13.21 12.21 -17.58
N SER A 279 -12.39 12.18 -16.52
CA SER A 279 -12.31 13.29 -15.55
C SER A 279 -11.78 14.57 -16.18
N ARG A 280 -10.80 14.49 -17.11
CA ARG A 280 -10.26 15.65 -17.84
C ARG A 280 -11.33 16.40 -18.63
N GLU A 281 -12.23 15.65 -19.27
CA GLU A 281 -13.35 16.21 -20.04
C GLU A 281 -14.35 16.94 -19.15
N HIS A 282 -14.70 16.35 -18.00
CA HIS A 282 -15.76 16.87 -17.14
C HIS A 282 -15.33 17.92 -16.11
N GLY A 283 -14.07 18.34 -16.14
CA GLY A 283 -13.58 19.51 -15.41
C GLY A 283 -12.49 19.22 -14.39
N GLY A 284 -11.93 18.00 -14.36
CA GLY A 284 -10.59 17.63 -13.88
C GLY A 284 -10.08 18.22 -12.57
N ASN A 285 -10.92 18.80 -11.71
CA ASN A 285 -10.55 19.60 -10.54
C ASN A 285 -11.48 19.33 -9.33
N CYS A 286 -12.25 18.24 -9.35
CA CYS A 286 -13.08 17.87 -8.20
C CYS A 286 -12.46 16.71 -7.43
N ASN A 287 -12.40 16.86 -6.11
CA ASN A 287 -12.12 15.76 -5.18
C ASN A 287 -13.45 15.16 -4.72
N LEU A 288 -13.45 13.89 -4.38
CA LEU A 288 -14.62 13.16 -3.88
C LEU A 288 -14.63 13.12 -2.36
N GLY A 289 -13.47 13.21 -1.72
CA GLY A 289 -13.28 13.31 -0.28
C GLY A 289 -13.33 11.97 0.46
N GLU A 290 -12.95 12.02 1.72
CA GLU A 290 -12.76 10.85 2.59
C GLU A 290 -14.02 9.98 2.68
N ASP A 291 -15.18 10.55 3.03
CA ASP A 291 -16.42 9.79 3.21
C ASP A 291 -16.81 9.00 1.95
N PHE A 292 -16.57 9.60 0.78
CA PHE A 292 -16.84 8.95 -0.50
C PHE A 292 -15.86 7.81 -0.75
N TRP A 293 -14.56 8.06 -0.59
CA TRP A 293 -13.52 7.04 -0.80
C TRP A 293 -13.57 5.91 0.21
N ALA A 294 -13.90 6.20 1.47
CA ALA A 294 -14.15 5.19 2.48
C ALA A 294 -15.31 4.27 2.10
N MET A 295 -16.35 4.77 1.43
CA MET A 295 -17.43 3.94 0.88
C MET A 295 -17.03 3.19 -0.39
N ALA A 296 -16.35 3.87 -1.31
CA ALA A 296 -15.92 3.33 -2.59
C ALA A 296 -14.85 2.23 -2.45
N ALA A 297 -13.97 2.34 -1.47
CA ALA A 297 -12.94 1.36 -1.13
C ALA A 297 -13.34 0.44 0.04
N GLY A 298 -14.39 0.78 0.77
CA GLY A 298 -14.74 0.16 2.04
C GLY A 298 -15.15 -1.31 1.95
N ARG A 299 -14.94 -2.02 3.07
CA ARG A 299 -15.31 -3.44 3.30
C ARG A 299 -16.83 -3.71 3.31
N GLY A 300 -17.67 -2.67 3.26
CA GLY A 300 -19.12 -2.83 3.21
C GLY A 300 -19.54 -3.39 1.85
N THR A 301 -19.80 -4.68 1.81
CA THR A 301 -20.31 -5.38 0.63
C THR A 301 -21.71 -4.88 0.28
N PHE A 302 -22.05 -4.90 -1.01
CA PHE A 302 -23.45 -4.86 -1.43
C PHE A 302 -24.15 -6.14 -0.92
N ALA A 303 -25.47 -6.12 -0.74
CA ALA A 303 -26.17 -7.26 -0.17
C ALA A 303 -25.90 -8.53 -1.00
N GLY A 304 -25.52 -9.63 -0.35
CA GLY A 304 -25.07 -10.85 -1.04
C GLY A 304 -23.57 -10.90 -1.36
N ASN A 305 -22.77 -9.99 -0.80
CA ASN A 305 -21.29 -10.05 -0.81
C ASN A 305 -20.60 -9.89 -2.18
N ALA A 306 -21.27 -9.24 -3.13
CA ALA A 306 -20.67 -8.93 -4.41
C ALA A 306 -19.72 -7.70 -4.33
N ALA A 307 -18.56 -7.82 -4.99
CA ALA A 307 -17.55 -6.75 -5.09
C ALA A 307 -18.08 -5.51 -5.81
N MET A 308 -18.96 -5.71 -6.80
CA MET A 308 -19.59 -4.70 -7.66
C MET A 308 -18.61 -3.64 -8.24
N PRO A 309 -17.52 -4.06 -8.90
CA PRO A 309 -16.54 -3.14 -9.46
C PRO A 309 -17.16 -2.14 -10.45
N MET A 310 -18.16 -2.54 -11.26
CA MET A 310 -18.76 -1.65 -12.27
C MET A 310 -19.65 -0.58 -11.65
N VAL A 311 -20.46 -0.94 -10.64
CA VAL A 311 -21.27 0.03 -9.89
C VAL A 311 -20.35 1.02 -9.18
N ARG A 312 -19.26 0.56 -8.55
CA ARG A 312 -18.27 1.46 -7.93
C ARG A 312 -17.65 2.42 -8.95
N LEU A 313 -17.28 1.91 -10.13
CA LEU A 313 -16.77 2.72 -11.24
C LEU A 313 -17.78 3.76 -11.71
N ALA A 314 -19.05 3.37 -11.87
CA ALA A 314 -20.11 4.27 -12.32
C ALA A 314 -20.41 5.37 -11.29
N MET A 315 -20.35 5.05 -10.00
CA MET A 315 -20.50 6.03 -8.92
C MET A 315 -19.36 7.06 -8.93
N LEU A 316 -18.12 6.62 -9.13
CA LEU A 316 -16.95 7.49 -9.31
C LEU A 316 -17.13 8.43 -10.52
N ALA A 317 -17.41 7.86 -11.69
CA ALA A 317 -17.62 8.63 -12.92
C ALA A 317 -18.77 9.65 -12.75
N THR A 318 -19.88 9.25 -12.13
CA THR A 318 -21.01 10.16 -11.90
C THR A 318 -20.64 11.35 -11.03
N ASN A 319 -19.88 11.12 -9.96
CA ASN A 319 -19.50 12.21 -9.06
C ASN A 319 -18.40 13.09 -9.67
N TYR A 320 -17.46 12.54 -10.44
CA TYR A 320 -16.51 13.33 -11.24
C TYR A 320 -17.19 14.19 -12.31
N ALA A 321 -18.37 13.78 -12.79
CA ALA A 321 -19.18 14.54 -13.73
C ALA A 321 -20.21 15.46 -13.07
N ALA A 322 -20.11 15.70 -11.75
CA ALA A 322 -21.05 16.54 -11.03
C ALA A 322 -21.19 17.93 -11.71
N PRO A 323 -22.42 18.47 -11.81
CA PRO A 323 -22.63 19.85 -12.28
C PRO A 323 -22.16 20.84 -11.20
N GLY A 324 -21.82 22.07 -11.61
CA GLY A 324 -21.28 23.09 -10.70
C GLY A 324 -22.15 23.38 -9.46
N HIS A 325 -23.48 23.31 -9.56
CA HIS A 325 -24.38 23.50 -8.43
C HIS A 325 -24.39 22.33 -7.41
N LYS A 326 -23.66 21.25 -7.70
CA LYS A 326 -23.41 20.11 -6.80
C LYS A 326 -21.95 20.04 -6.34
N MET A 327 -21.18 21.08 -6.62
CA MET A 327 -19.82 21.27 -6.11
C MET A 327 -19.88 22.16 -4.87
N VAL A 328 -19.28 21.71 -3.77
CA VAL A 328 -19.18 22.47 -2.51
C VAL A 328 -17.73 22.41 -2.05
N ASP A 329 -17.08 23.56 -1.96
CA ASP A 329 -15.68 23.71 -1.51
C ASP A 329 -14.68 22.82 -2.28
N GLY A 330 -14.91 22.64 -3.59
CA GLY A 330 -14.09 21.77 -4.44
C GLY A 330 -14.41 20.28 -4.37
N TYR A 331 -15.39 19.88 -3.55
CA TYR A 331 -15.86 18.51 -3.42
C TYR A 331 -17.17 18.24 -4.16
N ALA A 332 -17.24 17.10 -4.86
CA ALA A 332 -18.45 16.66 -5.54
C ALA A 332 -19.46 16.05 -4.57
N LYS A 333 -20.66 16.65 -4.47
CA LYS A 333 -21.76 16.21 -3.60
C LYS A 333 -23.02 15.80 -4.39
N LEU A 334 -22.85 15.32 -5.63
CA LEU A 334 -23.98 14.77 -6.41
C LEU A 334 -24.41 13.42 -5.83
N ILE A 335 -23.44 12.56 -5.56
CA ILE A 335 -23.58 11.29 -4.84
C ILE A 335 -22.95 11.44 -3.47
N VAL A 336 -23.68 11.07 -2.43
CA VAL A 336 -23.28 11.20 -1.02
C VAL A 336 -23.29 9.84 -0.31
N GLN A 337 -22.76 9.78 0.91
CA GLN A 337 -22.67 8.55 1.71
C GLN A 337 -24.03 7.82 1.85
N ALA A 338 -25.13 8.57 2.02
CA ALA A 338 -26.48 8.00 2.13
C ALA A 338 -26.91 7.21 0.87
N ASP A 339 -26.43 7.60 -0.31
CA ASP A 339 -26.73 6.90 -1.57
C ASP A 339 -26.06 5.53 -1.61
N TRP A 340 -24.81 5.45 -1.15
CA TRP A 340 -24.09 4.18 -1.00
C TRP A 340 -24.82 3.25 -0.04
N THR A 341 -25.28 3.76 1.11
CA THR A 341 -26.05 2.97 2.08
C THR A 341 -27.38 2.50 1.47
N LYS A 342 -28.05 3.34 0.68
CA LYS A 342 -29.29 2.98 -0.05
C LYS A 342 -29.05 1.83 -1.02
N MET A 343 -28.00 1.89 -1.82
CA MET A 343 -27.67 0.81 -2.78
C MET A 343 -27.26 -0.50 -2.09
N LYS A 344 -26.67 -0.44 -0.88
CA LYS A 344 -26.32 -1.64 -0.10
C LYS A 344 -27.54 -2.32 0.55
N SER A 345 -28.72 -1.69 0.54
CA SER A 345 -29.92 -2.28 1.14
C SER A 345 -30.47 -3.43 0.28
N ALA A 346 -31.00 -4.47 0.94
CA ALA A 346 -31.61 -5.62 0.27
C ALA A 346 -32.73 -5.22 -0.70
N LYS A 347 -33.43 -4.10 -0.42
CA LYS A 347 -34.48 -3.55 -1.28
C LYS A 347 -33.96 -3.09 -2.65
N PHE A 348 -32.74 -2.57 -2.71
CA PHE A 348 -32.15 -2.05 -3.95
C PHE A 348 -31.30 -3.09 -4.69
N GLN A 349 -30.99 -4.23 -4.04
CA GLN A 349 -30.10 -5.25 -4.60
C GLN A 349 -30.47 -5.74 -6.00
N PRO A 350 -31.75 -6.01 -6.35
CA PRO A 350 -32.10 -6.46 -7.70
C PRO A 350 -31.68 -5.45 -8.77
N LYS A 351 -31.91 -4.15 -8.53
CA LYS A 351 -31.54 -3.08 -9.46
C LYS A 351 -30.03 -2.86 -9.53
N VAL A 352 -29.32 -3.03 -8.40
CA VAL A 352 -27.86 -2.92 -8.35
C VAL A 352 -27.20 -4.08 -9.11
N ASN A 353 -27.72 -5.30 -8.97
CA ASN A 353 -27.25 -6.46 -9.74
C ASN A 353 -27.48 -6.27 -11.24
N GLU A 354 -28.67 -5.78 -11.63
CA GLU A 354 -28.98 -5.48 -13.02
C GLU A 354 -28.03 -4.40 -13.59
N MET A 355 -27.78 -3.33 -12.82
CA MET A 355 -26.84 -2.27 -13.18
C MET A 355 -25.42 -2.81 -13.34
N GLU A 356 -24.92 -3.63 -12.40
CA GLU A 356 -23.58 -4.23 -12.49
C GLU A 356 -23.42 -5.05 -13.78
N GLN A 357 -24.37 -5.94 -14.06
CA GLN A 357 -24.33 -6.80 -15.24
C GLN A 357 -24.38 -5.97 -16.53
N GLN A 358 -25.30 -5.01 -16.64
CA GLN A 358 -25.42 -4.19 -17.85
C GLN A 358 -24.18 -3.33 -18.07
N LEU A 359 -23.61 -2.73 -17.02
CA LEU A 359 -22.39 -1.96 -17.12
C LEU A 359 -21.21 -2.83 -17.55
N TYR A 360 -21.08 -4.05 -17.01
CA TYR A 360 -20.05 -4.99 -17.42
C TYR A 360 -20.16 -5.34 -18.91
N GLU A 361 -21.37 -5.61 -19.40
CA GLU A 361 -21.61 -5.86 -20.82
C GLU A 361 -21.30 -4.63 -21.69
N CYS A 362 -21.69 -3.42 -21.25
CA CYS A 362 -21.34 -2.18 -21.94
C CYS A 362 -19.82 -1.94 -21.97
N TRP A 363 -19.12 -2.22 -20.87
CA TRP A 363 -17.67 -2.12 -20.79
C TRP A 363 -16.99 -3.05 -21.77
N ARG A 364 -17.40 -4.32 -21.86
CA ARG A 364 -16.82 -5.28 -22.82
C ARG A 364 -16.96 -4.85 -24.28
N VAL A 365 -17.98 -4.07 -24.59
CA VAL A 365 -18.19 -3.48 -25.91
C VAL A 365 -17.29 -2.25 -26.08
N ALA A 366 -17.30 -1.34 -25.11
CA ALA A 366 -16.52 -0.11 -25.14
C ALA A 366 -15.00 -0.35 -25.09
N GLU A 367 -14.53 -1.31 -24.30
CA GLU A 367 -13.10 -1.63 -24.09
C GLU A 367 -12.38 -1.94 -25.39
N LYS A 368 -13.06 -2.56 -26.37
CA LYS A 368 -12.50 -2.84 -27.68
C LYS A 368 -12.10 -1.58 -28.46
N GLU A 369 -12.82 -0.49 -28.21
CA GLU A 369 -12.63 0.79 -28.87
C GLU A 369 -11.97 1.83 -27.94
N LEU A 370 -11.70 1.48 -26.68
CA LEU A 370 -10.92 2.33 -25.77
C LEU A 370 -9.46 2.37 -26.24
N PRO A 371 -8.78 3.52 -26.10
CA PRO A 371 -9.18 4.73 -25.37
C PRO A 371 -9.80 5.84 -26.25
N SER A 372 -10.55 5.50 -27.31
CA SER A 372 -11.26 6.52 -28.11
C SER A 372 -12.11 7.43 -27.22
N LEU A 373 -12.01 8.75 -27.45
CA LEU A 373 -12.77 9.71 -26.65
C LEU A 373 -14.27 9.51 -26.77
N ASP A 374 -14.75 9.14 -27.94
CA ASP A 374 -16.17 8.92 -28.14
C ASP A 374 -16.64 7.66 -27.40
N SER A 375 -15.79 6.63 -27.30
CA SER A 375 -16.04 5.45 -26.47
C SER A 375 -16.02 5.78 -24.97
N VAL A 376 -15.05 6.59 -24.51
CA VAL A 376 -14.98 7.10 -23.12
C VAL A 376 -16.23 7.90 -22.78
N ARG A 377 -16.64 8.84 -23.65
CA ARG A 377 -17.86 9.66 -23.51
C ARG A 377 -19.11 8.80 -23.46
N THR A 378 -19.22 7.85 -24.38
CA THR A 378 -20.41 7.01 -24.52
C THR A 378 -20.58 6.10 -23.31
N PHE A 379 -19.51 5.42 -22.90
CA PHE A 379 -19.53 4.60 -21.69
C PHE A 379 -19.74 5.46 -20.42
N GLY A 380 -19.08 6.62 -20.34
CA GLY A 380 -19.25 7.56 -19.22
C GLY A 380 -20.68 8.08 -19.06
N LYS A 381 -21.36 8.41 -20.17
CA LYS A 381 -22.79 8.75 -20.17
C LYS A 381 -23.64 7.59 -19.68
N CYS A 382 -23.35 6.36 -20.10
CA CYS A 382 -24.04 5.16 -19.62
C CYS A 382 -23.89 5.01 -18.09
N CYS A 383 -22.67 5.13 -17.56
CA CYS A 383 -22.38 5.14 -16.12
C CYS A 383 -23.21 6.19 -15.36
N ILE A 384 -23.18 7.45 -15.81
CA ILE A 384 -23.92 8.56 -15.19
C ILE A 384 -25.42 8.25 -15.16
N ARG A 385 -25.99 7.88 -16.31
CA ARG A 385 -27.43 7.65 -16.46
C ARG A 385 -27.89 6.51 -15.56
N MET A 386 -27.17 5.38 -15.56
CA MET A 386 -27.55 4.22 -14.75
C MET A 386 -27.44 4.51 -13.25
N ALA A 387 -26.35 5.14 -12.80
CA ALA A 387 -26.16 5.48 -11.39
C ALA A 387 -27.26 6.44 -10.89
N LEU A 388 -27.53 7.50 -11.64
CA LEU A 388 -28.58 8.46 -11.29
C LEU A 388 -29.98 7.84 -11.35
N HIS A 389 -30.24 6.95 -12.30
CA HIS A 389 -31.53 6.26 -12.40
C HIS A 389 -31.78 5.32 -11.21
N VAL A 390 -30.79 4.51 -10.82
CA VAL A 390 -30.91 3.64 -9.65
C VAL A 390 -31.12 4.46 -8.37
N LEU A 391 -30.43 5.60 -8.24
CA LEU A 391 -30.58 6.49 -7.09
C LEU A 391 -31.83 7.36 -7.10
N GLN A 392 -32.52 7.47 -8.25
CA GLN A 392 -33.63 8.38 -8.50
C GLN A 392 -33.22 9.85 -8.40
N LYS A 393 -32.05 10.19 -8.96
CA LYS A 393 -31.42 11.51 -8.94
C LYS A 393 -31.21 12.09 -10.34
N GLU A 394 -31.92 11.62 -11.35
CA GLU A 394 -31.69 11.99 -12.75
C GLU A 394 -31.79 13.51 -13.01
N LYS A 395 -32.73 14.17 -12.32
CA LYS A 395 -32.90 15.64 -12.41
C LYS A 395 -31.74 16.43 -11.83
N MET A 396 -30.88 15.82 -11.01
CA MET A 396 -29.70 16.45 -10.43
C MET A 396 -28.45 16.32 -11.31
N GLY A 397 -28.50 15.47 -12.35
CA GLY A 397 -27.42 15.32 -13.32
C GLY A 397 -27.40 16.42 -14.38
N ARG A 398 -26.32 16.50 -15.16
CA ARG A 398 -26.15 17.51 -16.23
C ARG A 398 -27.22 17.44 -17.32
N GLU A 399 -27.73 16.25 -17.63
CA GLU A 399 -28.78 16.07 -18.65
C GLU A 399 -30.19 16.39 -18.12
N ALA A 400 -30.39 16.38 -16.80
CA ALA A 400 -31.67 16.54 -16.12
C ALA A 400 -32.83 15.69 -16.71
N LYS A 401 -32.51 14.56 -17.36
CA LYS A 401 -33.44 13.70 -18.11
C LYS A 401 -33.75 12.42 -17.34
N THR A 402 -35.04 12.10 -17.17
CA THR A 402 -35.49 10.85 -16.55
C THR A 402 -35.61 9.74 -17.59
N TYR A 403 -35.26 8.52 -17.17
CA TYR A 403 -35.31 7.31 -17.99
C TYR A 403 -36.36 6.35 -17.41
N LYS A 404 -37.01 5.55 -18.28
CA LYS A 404 -38.03 4.57 -17.90
C LYS A 404 -37.42 3.33 -17.27
N SER A 405 -36.25 2.89 -17.74
CA SER A 405 -35.57 1.68 -17.27
C SER A 405 -34.08 1.67 -17.58
N LEU A 406 -33.33 0.76 -16.94
CA LEU A 406 -31.93 0.50 -17.29
C LEU A 406 -31.77 0.00 -18.74
N ALA A 407 -32.74 -0.78 -19.24
CA ALA A 407 -32.76 -1.24 -20.63
C ALA A 407 -32.85 -0.08 -21.65
N GLU A 408 -33.61 0.99 -21.36
CA GLU A 408 -33.64 2.19 -22.20
C GLU A 408 -32.26 2.87 -22.25
N ILE A 409 -31.58 2.96 -21.11
CA ILE A 409 -30.24 3.55 -21.04
C ILE A 409 -29.24 2.71 -21.84
N ARG A 410 -29.35 1.38 -21.76
CA ARG A 410 -28.53 0.45 -22.56
C ARG A 410 -28.78 0.60 -24.06
N ALA A 411 -30.04 0.76 -24.48
CA ALA A 411 -30.37 1.01 -25.88
C ALA A 411 -29.69 2.29 -26.39
N LEU A 412 -29.76 3.39 -25.61
CA LEU A 412 -29.07 4.63 -25.95
C LEU A 412 -27.54 4.47 -26.03
N PHE A 413 -26.95 3.65 -25.16
CA PHE A 413 -25.52 3.32 -25.24
C PHE A 413 -25.20 2.60 -26.55
N ASN A 414 -25.99 1.58 -26.93
CA ASN A 414 -25.77 0.83 -28.16
C ASN A 414 -25.91 1.70 -29.41
N ASP A 415 -26.91 2.58 -29.46
CA ASP A 415 -27.12 3.52 -30.57
C ASP A 415 -25.92 4.47 -30.71
N GLN A 416 -25.41 4.97 -29.59
CA GLN A 416 -24.23 5.84 -29.56
C GLN A 416 -22.97 5.09 -30.00
N MET A 417 -22.74 3.87 -29.53
CA MET A 417 -21.60 3.04 -29.94
C MET A 417 -21.66 2.67 -31.43
N ALA A 418 -22.85 2.41 -31.98
CA ALA A 418 -23.01 2.17 -33.41
C ALA A 418 -22.64 3.41 -34.25
N GLY A 419 -22.99 4.62 -33.76
CA GLY A 419 -22.57 5.88 -34.37
C GLY A 419 -21.04 6.08 -34.34
N VAL A 420 -20.36 5.65 -33.26
CA VAL A 420 -18.90 5.69 -33.14
C VAL A 420 -18.23 4.70 -34.11
N ALA A 421 -18.73 3.47 -34.20
CA ALA A 421 -18.20 2.44 -35.10
C ALA A 421 -18.36 2.80 -36.58
N ALA A 422 -19.45 3.48 -36.96
CA ALA A 422 -19.66 3.95 -38.33
C ALA A 422 -18.65 5.04 -38.75
N ALA A 423 -18.04 5.75 -37.80
CA ALA A 423 -17.04 6.78 -38.06
C ALA A 423 -15.60 6.24 -38.12
N LEU A 424 -15.36 4.97 -37.74
CA LEU A 424 -14.03 4.39 -37.56
C LEU A 424 -13.87 3.06 -38.31
N SER A 425 -13.01 3.02 -39.32
CA SER A 425 -12.45 1.78 -39.91
C SER A 425 -11.13 2.08 -40.64
N PRO A 426 -10.12 1.17 -40.63
CA PRO A 426 -9.49 0.58 -39.45
C PRO A 426 -7.95 0.74 -39.47
N LEU A 427 -7.33 0.95 -38.30
CA LEU A 427 -5.89 0.72 -38.08
C LEU A 427 -5.69 -0.11 -36.80
N GLN A 428 -4.94 -1.20 -36.96
CA GLN A 428 -4.87 -2.35 -36.08
C GLN A 428 -4.16 -2.10 -34.73
N GLN A 429 -4.67 -2.79 -33.70
CA GLN A 429 -4.18 -2.84 -32.33
C GLN A 429 -2.93 -3.73 -32.16
N LYS A 430 -2.06 -3.37 -31.20
CA LYS A 430 -1.12 -4.29 -30.55
C LYS A 430 -1.48 -4.43 -29.06
N LYS A 431 -1.59 -5.68 -28.61
CA LYS A 431 -1.77 -6.08 -27.21
C LYS A 431 -0.43 -6.06 -26.48
N ASN A 432 -0.39 -5.42 -25.31
CA ASN A 432 0.59 -5.75 -24.27
C ASN A 432 -0.14 -6.46 -23.12
N ALA A 433 0.30 -7.67 -22.82
CA ALA A 433 -0.06 -8.42 -21.63
C ALA A 433 1.02 -8.18 -20.58
N GLY A 434 0.63 -7.65 -19.42
CA GLY A 434 1.48 -7.52 -18.24
C GLY A 434 0.67 -8.00 -17.02
N ALA A 435 1.32 -8.80 -16.18
CA ALA A 435 0.74 -9.40 -14.97
C ALA A 435 0.12 -8.34 -14.05
N SER A 436 -1.05 -8.64 -13.48
CA SER A 436 -1.89 -7.62 -12.85
C SER A 436 -2.30 -7.96 -11.42
N VAL A 437 -2.54 -6.89 -10.66
CA VAL A 437 -3.56 -6.78 -9.62
C VAL A 437 -4.88 -7.40 -10.10
N ALA A 438 -5.70 -7.92 -9.17
CA ALA A 438 -6.92 -8.71 -9.42
C ALA A 438 -7.62 -8.40 -10.75
N SER A 439 -7.67 -9.39 -11.64
CA SER A 439 -8.32 -9.25 -12.95
C SER A 439 -9.83 -9.13 -12.78
N LEU A 440 -10.51 -8.37 -13.65
CA LEU A 440 -11.98 -8.22 -13.57
C LEU A 440 -12.70 -9.57 -13.55
N SER A 441 -12.16 -10.61 -14.20
CA SER A 441 -12.66 -11.99 -14.16
C SER A 441 -12.54 -12.68 -12.80
N GLU A 442 -11.47 -12.43 -12.04
CA GLU A 442 -11.27 -13.02 -10.71
C GLU A 442 -12.30 -12.51 -9.70
N ASN A 443 -12.76 -11.27 -9.83
CA ASN A 443 -13.82 -10.71 -8.99
C ASN A 443 -15.20 -11.37 -9.20
N TYR A 444 -15.39 -12.12 -10.29
CA TYR A 444 -16.58 -12.93 -10.55
C TYR A 444 -16.38 -14.42 -10.27
N ASP A 445 -15.17 -14.85 -9.86
CA ASP A 445 -14.89 -16.25 -9.53
C ASP A 445 -15.46 -16.60 -8.13
N PRO A 446 -16.32 -17.63 -8.01
CA PRO A 446 -16.91 -18.00 -6.72
C PRO A 446 -15.92 -18.47 -5.66
N LEU A 447 -14.81 -19.11 -6.05
CA LEU A 447 -13.75 -19.55 -5.14
C LEU A 447 -12.98 -18.34 -4.61
N TYR A 448 -12.64 -17.38 -5.48
CA TYR A 448 -12.02 -16.13 -5.06
C TYR A 448 -12.91 -15.38 -4.05
N GLN A 449 -14.21 -15.26 -4.34
CA GLN A 449 -15.17 -14.62 -3.43
C GLN A 449 -15.31 -15.36 -2.08
N ALA A 450 -15.26 -16.69 -2.07
CA ALA A 450 -15.33 -17.50 -0.85
C ALA A 450 -14.06 -17.40 -0.01
N MET A 451 -12.86 -17.44 -0.62
CA MET A 451 -11.57 -17.35 0.06
C MET A 451 -11.33 -16.01 0.75
N GLN A 452 -11.96 -14.92 0.26
CA GLN A 452 -11.93 -13.61 0.92
C GLN A 452 -12.70 -13.56 2.25
N GLN A 453 -13.63 -14.51 2.48
CA GLN A 453 -14.56 -14.49 3.62
C GLN A 453 -14.31 -15.60 4.63
N ILE A 454 -13.90 -16.77 4.15
CA ILE A 454 -13.58 -17.93 4.97
C ILE A 454 -12.22 -18.47 4.56
N LYS A 455 -11.45 -18.88 5.56
CA LYS A 455 -10.14 -19.50 5.36
C LYS A 455 -10.33 -20.90 4.77
N LEU A 456 -10.36 -21.00 3.44
CA LEU A 456 -10.43 -22.25 2.69
C LEU A 456 -9.01 -22.72 2.36
N GLU A 457 -8.60 -23.83 2.98
CA GLU A 457 -7.29 -24.45 2.77
C GLU A 457 -7.46 -25.97 2.66
N LEU A 458 -6.80 -26.58 1.68
CA LEU A 458 -6.80 -28.03 1.54
C LEU A 458 -6.20 -28.68 2.80
N GLY A 459 -6.88 -29.71 3.30
CA GLY A 459 -6.50 -30.44 4.50
C GLY A 459 -7.01 -29.83 5.81
N MET A 460 -7.64 -28.65 5.80
CA MET A 460 -8.26 -28.09 7.00
C MET A 460 -9.62 -28.73 7.32
N ASN A 461 -9.97 -28.69 8.62
CA ASN A 461 -11.24 -29.19 9.14
C ASN A 461 -12.28 -28.07 9.28
N TYR A 462 -13.53 -28.42 8.98
CA TYR A 462 -14.70 -27.55 9.01
C TYR A 462 -15.86 -28.25 9.72
N ILE A 463 -16.70 -27.49 10.39
CA ILE A 463 -17.96 -27.97 10.95
C ILE A 463 -19.06 -27.66 9.94
N MET A 464 -19.81 -28.68 9.55
CA MET A 464 -20.99 -28.60 8.69
C MET A 464 -22.03 -29.59 9.21
N GLU A 465 -23.25 -29.10 9.49
CA GLU A 465 -24.34 -29.90 10.08
C GLU A 465 -23.91 -30.62 11.37
N ASP A 466 -23.21 -29.91 12.26
CA ASP A 466 -22.67 -30.41 13.54
C ASP A 466 -21.69 -31.60 13.45
N ARG A 467 -21.25 -31.95 12.23
CA ARG A 467 -20.23 -32.96 11.98
C ARG A 467 -18.93 -32.32 11.49
N MET A 468 -17.80 -32.98 11.73
CA MET A 468 -16.48 -32.51 11.32
C MET A 468 -16.12 -33.04 9.94
N TRP A 469 -15.67 -32.16 9.05
CA TRP A 469 -15.35 -32.48 7.66
C TRP A 469 -14.00 -31.91 7.28
N LYS A 470 -13.21 -32.66 6.53
CA LYS A 470 -11.92 -32.24 5.99
C LYS A 470 -12.08 -31.84 4.53
N LEU A 471 -11.56 -30.68 4.16
CA LEU A 471 -11.54 -30.25 2.77
C LEU A 471 -10.42 -30.98 2.01
N VAL A 472 -10.79 -31.73 0.97
CA VAL A 472 -9.84 -32.55 0.20
C VAL A 472 -9.64 -32.06 -1.23
N ALA A 473 -10.62 -31.36 -1.81
CA ALA A 473 -10.47 -30.68 -3.09
C ALA A 473 -11.26 -29.37 -3.14
N MET A 474 -10.80 -28.42 -3.96
CA MET A 474 -11.47 -27.14 -4.19
C MET A 474 -11.40 -26.73 -5.66
N SER A 475 -12.49 -26.15 -6.15
CA SER A 475 -12.59 -25.53 -7.48
C SER A 475 -13.52 -24.31 -7.46
N SER A 476 -13.56 -23.56 -8.55
CA SER A 476 -14.50 -22.43 -8.73
C SER A 476 -15.98 -22.84 -8.65
N ALA A 477 -16.31 -24.12 -8.87
CA ALA A 477 -17.69 -24.61 -8.86
C ALA A 477 -18.04 -25.38 -7.58
N THR A 478 -17.14 -26.24 -7.11
CA THR A 478 -17.39 -27.20 -6.03
C THR A 478 -16.22 -27.32 -5.05
N LEU A 479 -16.57 -27.60 -3.79
CA LEU A 479 -15.65 -28.00 -2.72
C LEU A 479 -15.98 -29.45 -2.31
N SER A 480 -14.97 -30.30 -2.24
CA SER A 480 -15.12 -31.71 -1.84
C SER A 480 -14.63 -31.93 -0.42
N LEU A 481 -15.49 -32.51 0.42
CA LEU A 481 -15.31 -32.68 1.85
C LEU A 481 -15.36 -34.17 2.21
N GLU A 482 -14.54 -34.60 3.16
CA GLU A 482 -14.56 -35.95 3.75
C GLU A 482 -14.90 -35.89 5.23
N LEU A 483 -15.83 -36.73 5.69
CA LEU A 483 -16.24 -36.79 7.10
C LEU A 483 -15.07 -37.29 7.96
N CYS A 484 -14.80 -36.58 9.05
CA CYS A 484 -13.83 -36.96 10.07
C CYS A 484 -14.55 -37.63 11.25
N ASP A 485 -14.89 -38.90 11.10
CA ASP A 485 -15.50 -39.73 12.14
C ASP A 485 -14.63 -40.98 12.45
N LEU A 486 -14.84 -41.60 13.62
CA LEU A 486 -14.10 -42.80 14.03
C LEU A 486 -14.54 -44.07 13.30
N PHE A 487 -15.81 -44.14 12.91
CA PHE A 487 -16.46 -45.37 12.42
C PHE A 487 -17.16 -45.17 11.08
N GLU A 488 -17.47 -43.93 10.71
CA GLU A 488 -18.14 -43.59 9.45
C GLU A 488 -17.17 -42.98 8.43
N ALA A 489 -17.36 -43.34 7.15
CA ALA A 489 -16.68 -42.73 6.02
C ALA A 489 -17.74 -42.16 5.06
N GLU A 490 -17.75 -40.85 4.88
CA GLU A 490 -18.68 -40.15 3.99
C GLU A 490 -17.91 -39.05 3.24
N SER A 491 -18.21 -38.84 1.95
CA SER A 491 -17.68 -37.71 1.17
C SER A 491 -18.84 -36.89 0.62
N ARG A 492 -18.68 -35.56 0.60
CA ARG A 492 -19.73 -34.64 0.17
C ARG A 492 -19.16 -33.49 -0.65
N ASP A 493 -19.78 -33.23 -1.79
CA ASP A 493 -19.51 -32.04 -2.58
C ASP A 493 -20.53 -30.94 -2.26
N ILE A 494 -20.03 -29.73 -2.01
CA ILE A 494 -20.88 -28.54 -1.88
C ILE A 494 -20.53 -27.50 -2.94
N PRO A 495 -21.51 -26.74 -3.46
CA PRO A 495 -21.21 -25.63 -4.35
C PRO A 495 -20.36 -24.57 -3.65
N THR A 496 -19.31 -24.08 -4.30
CA THR A 496 -18.36 -23.10 -3.72
C THR A 496 -19.07 -21.81 -3.27
N VAL A 497 -20.09 -21.37 -4.01
CA VAL A 497 -20.96 -20.24 -3.66
C VAL A 497 -21.69 -20.39 -2.30
N LYS A 498 -21.84 -21.62 -1.78
CA LYS A 498 -22.50 -21.89 -0.49
C LYS A 498 -21.51 -22.09 0.66
N ALA A 499 -20.20 -22.09 0.39
CA ALA A 499 -19.17 -22.43 1.37
C ALA A 499 -19.24 -21.56 2.63
N VAL A 500 -19.39 -20.24 2.47
CA VAL A 500 -19.48 -19.27 3.59
C VAL A 500 -20.67 -19.55 4.52
N LYS A 501 -21.78 -20.05 3.97
CA LYS A 501 -22.99 -20.33 4.74
C LYS A 501 -22.92 -21.68 5.47
N LEU A 502 -22.27 -22.66 4.85
CA LEU A 502 -22.30 -24.05 5.31
C LEU A 502 -21.09 -24.44 6.16
N LEU A 503 -19.93 -23.82 5.94
CA LEU A 503 -18.67 -24.20 6.57
C LEU A 503 -18.29 -23.24 7.69
N LYS A 504 -17.95 -23.80 8.85
CA LYS A 504 -17.28 -23.07 9.95
C LYS A 504 -15.90 -23.69 10.18
N ALA A 505 -14.83 -22.94 9.94
CA ALA A 505 -13.48 -23.42 10.19
C ALA A 505 -13.28 -23.79 11.67
N THR A 506 -12.65 -24.94 11.93
CA THR A 506 -12.34 -25.39 13.29
C THR A 506 -10.87 -25.74 13.45
N LYS A 507 -10.34 -25.52 14.66
CA LYS A 507 -8.99 -25.94 15.06
C LYS A 507 -9.00 -27.27 15.82
N GLN A 508 -10.17 -27.86 16.03
CA GLN A 508 -10.28 -29.15 16.71
C GLN A 508 -9.63 -30.24 15.86
N SER A 509 -8.82 -31.07 16.51
CA SER A 509 -8.26 -32.28 15.90
C SER A 509 -9.36 -33.27 15.59
N ALA A 510 -9.19 -34.05 14.52
CA ALA A 510 -10.10 -35.14 14.21
C ALA A 510 -10.11 -36.16 15.36
N PRO A 511 -11.25 -36.82 15.63
CA PRO A 511 -11.32 -37.90 16.60
C PRO A 511 -10.31 -39.01 16.28
N GLU A 512 -9.61 -39.53 17.30
CA GLU A 512 -8.65 -40.64 17.16
C GLU A 512 -8.78 -41.60 18.36
N LEU A 513 -8.58 -42.89 18.11
CA LEU A 513 -8.47 -43.90 19.17
C LEU A 513 -7.09 -43.84 19.82
N LEU A 514 -7.07 -43.57 21.13
CA LEU A 514 -5.82 -43.52 21.88
C LEU A 514 -5.27 -44.94 22.17
N PRO A 515 -3.98 -45.21 21.91
CA PRO A 515 -3.33 -46.44 22.34
C PRO A 515 -3.35 -46.62 23.87
N ALA A 516 -3.47 -47.86 24.34
CA ALA A 516 -3.50 -48.19 25.76
C ALA A 516 -2.27 -47.69 26.55
N THR A 517 -1.11 -47.58 25.90
CA THR A 517 0.13 -47.01 26.47
C THR A 517 -0.01 -45.52 26.78
N ILE A 518 -0.64 -44.75 25.89
CA ILE A 518 -0.92 -43.32 26.11
C ILE A 518 -1.92 -43.17 27.26
N CYS A 519 -2.96 -44.00 27.29
CA CYS A 519 -3.95 -44.00 28.37
C CYS A 519 -3.29 -44.27 29.74
N LYS A 520 -2.40 -45.26 29.84
CA LYS A 520 -1.64 -45.54 31.08
C LYS A 520 -0.75 -44.39 31.52
N ASN A 521 -0.03 -43.75 30.59
CA ASN A 521 0.84 -42.61 30.91
C ASN A 521 0.05 -41.34 31.27
N ARG A 522 -1.25 -41.31 30.96
CA ARG A 522 -2.18 -40.24 31.32
C ARG A 522 -3.07 -40.62 32.50
N ASP A 523 -2.84 -41.78 33.13
CA ASP A 523 -3.54 -42.18 34.34
C ASP A 523 -3.20 -41.23 35.48
N VAL A 524 -4.20 -40.90 36.30
CA VAL A 524 -4.10 -39.92 37.38
C VAL A 524 -3.01 -40.29 38.39
N GLN A 525 -2.81 -41.58 38.66
CA GLN A 525 -1.78 -42.02 39.61
C GLN A 525 -0.38 -41.78 39.07
N HIS A 526 -0.17 -42.01 37.77
CA HIS A 526 1.11 -41.78 37.12
C HIS A 526 1.44 -40.29 37.05
N LEU A 527 0.46 -39.46 36.69
CA LEU A 527 0.62 -38.00 36.65
C LEU A 527 0.96 -37.43 38.04
N PHE A 528 0.26 -37.88 39.08
CA PHE A 528 0.54 -37.44 40.46
C PHE A 528 1.95 -37.80 40.92
N ALA A 529 2.43 -39.01 40.61
CA ALA A 529 3.79 -39.44 40.96
C ALA A 529 4.85 -38.56 40.29
N MET A 530 4.64 -38.17 39.03
CA MET A 530 5.53 -37.26 38.31
C MET A 530 5.52 -35.85 38.92
N GLU A 531 4.33 -35.29 39.22
CA GLU A 531 4.20 -33.98 39.85
C GLU A 531 4.83 -33.93 41.26
N ALA A 532 4.65 -34.98 42.05
CA ALA A 532 5.25 -35.09 43.38
C ALA A 532 6.78 -35.11 43.32
N MET A 533 7.36 -35.85 42.35
CA MET A 533 8.81 -35.86 42.12
C MET A 533 9.33 -34.50 41.67
N GLN A 534 8.63 -33.84 40.75
CA GLN A 534 8.97 -32.51 40.25
C GLN A 534 8.93 -31.46 41.37
N ALA A 535 7.93 -31.51 42.24
CA ALA A 535 7.82 -30.65 43.42
C ALA A 535 8.97 -30.88 44.42
N ALA A 536 9.31 -32.15 44.69
CA ALA A 536 10.44 -32.49 45.57
C ALA A 536 11.79 -31.98 45.02
N ALA A 537 12.01 -32.12 43.71
CA ALA A 537 13.19 -31.59 43.02
C ALA A 537 13.24 -30.06 43.14
N TRP A 538 12.12 -29.37 42.90
CA TRP A 538 12.06 -27.90 42.99
C TRP A 538 12.35 -27.38 44.41
N VAL A 539 11.77 -28.01 45.44
CA VAL A 539 12.07 -27.67 46.84
C VAL A 539 13.55 -27.88 47.17
N TYR A 540 14.16 -28.95 46.66
CA TYR A 540 15.58 -29.20 46.86
C TYR A 540 16.45 -28.12 46.20
N LEU A 541 16.12 -27.75 44.96
CA LEU A 541 16.81 -26.70 44.20
C LEU A 541 16.75 -25.35 44.93
N LEU A 542 15.58 -24.96 45.44
CA LEU A 542 15.42 -23.73 46.22
C LEU A 542 16.25 -23.73 47.51
N LYS A 543 16.32 -24.85 48.23
CA LYS A 543 17.19 -24.98 49.41
C LYS A 543 18.67 -24.83 49.07
N GLN A 544 19.09 -25.28 47.89
CA GLN A 544 20.47 -25.03 47.44
C GLN A 544 20.67 -23.56 47.10
N ALA A 545 19.75 -22.92 46.38
CA ALA A 545 19.83 -21.49 46.11
C ALA A 545 19.89 -20.66 47.42
N GLU A 546 19.08 -21.02 48.42
CA GLU A 546 19.05 -20.39 49.75
C GLU A 546 20.40 -20.51 50.48
N LYS A 547 21.09 -21.66 50.36
CA LYS A 547 22.42 -21.84 50.97
C LYS A 547 23.46 -20.85 50.42
N TYR A 548 23.27 -20.39 49.19
CA TYR A 548 24.13 -19.41 48.50
C TYR A 548 23.52 -17.99 48.48
N ASP A 549 22.45 -17.73 49.25
CA ASP A 549 21.63 -16.51 49.28
C ASP A 549 22.30 -15.25 49.83
N LYS A 550 23.61 -15.32 50.14
CA LYS A 550 24.40 -14.08 50.33
C LYS A 550 24.59 -13.32 49.03
N LEU A 551 24.19 -13.92 47.90
CA LEU A 551 24.28 -13.38 46.55
C LEU A 551 23.82 -11.93 46.43
N TRP A 552 22.65 -11.58 46.97
CA TRP A 552 22.07 -10.23 46.83
C TRP A 552 22.84 -9.13 47.56
N ASN A 553 23.77 -9.48 48.46
CA ASN A 553 24.71 -8.51 49.03
C ASN A 553 25.79 -8.09 48.02
N TYR A 554 26.00 -8.89 46.97
CA TYR A 554 27.08 -8.75 46.00
C TYR A 554 26.61 -8.32 44.61
N ILE A 555 25.30 -8.33 44.35
CA ILE A 555 24.75 -8.02 43.02
C ILE A 555 23.64 -6.98 43.08
N CYS A 556 23.48 -6.24 42.00
CA CYS A 556 22.31 -5.41 41.74
C CYS A 556 21.77 -5.68 40.33
N LEU A 557 20.46 -5.47 40.19
CA LEU A 557 19.72 -5.70 38.95
C LEU A 557 19.34 -4.35 38.34
N ASP A 558 19.42 -4.24 37.02
CA ASP A 558 18.83 -3.09 36.34
C ASP A 558 17.30 -3.05 36.51
N GLY A 559 16.72 -1.85 36.59
CA GLY A 559 15.27 -1.68 36.72
C GLY A 559 14.50 -2.07 35.44
N THR A 560 15.21 -2.36 34.35
CA THR A 560 14.65 -2.71 33.04
C THR A 560 14.52 -4.20 32.80
N GLY A 561 14.98 -5.06 33.72
CA GLY A 561 14.75 -6.50 33.66
C GLY A 561 15.78 -7.30 32.84
N LYS A 562 16.97 -6.75 32.56
CA LYS A 562 17.85 -7.25 31.47
C LYS A 562 19.33 -7.42 31.83
N LYS A 563 19.83 -6.86 32.93
CA LYS A 563 21.28 -6.88 33.26
C LYS A 563 21.55 -6.98 34.75
N ALA A 564 22.49 -7.84 35.12
CA ALA A 564 23.00 -7.96 36.49
C ALA A 564 24.43 -7.40 36.59
N TYR A 565 24.69 -6.68 37.68
CA TYR A 565 25.98 -6.06 37.97
C TYR A 565 26.44 -6.46 39.37
N THR A 566 27.75 -6.43 39.63
CA THR A 566 28.26 -6.52 40.99
C THR A 566 27.99 -5.22 41.76
N SER A 567 27.60 -5.31 43.03
CA SER A 567 27.42 -4.15 43.93
C SER A 567 28.69 -3.85 44.76
N VAL A 568 29.63 -4.79 44.80
CA VAL A 568 30.90 -4.74 45.55
C VAL A 568 32.01 -5.47 44.78
N LYS A 569 33.25 -5.38 45.26
CA LYS A 569 34.38 -6.15 44.73
C LYS A 569 34.29 -7.62 45.15
N ILE A 570 34.50 -8.55 44.22
CA ILE A 570 34.37 -10.00 44.44
C ILE A 570 35.66 -10.71 43.98
N PRO A 571 36.28 -11.56 44.82
CA PRO A 571 37.43 -12.37 44.40
C PRO A 571 37.01 -13.48 43.41
N LYS A 572 37.97 -14.04 42.66
CA LYS A 572 37.73 -15.21 41.79
C LYS A 572 37.06 -16.34 42.58
N GLY A 573 35.99 -16.92 42.03
CA GLY A 573 35.21 -17.98 42.66
C GLY A 573 34.33 -17.54 43.84
N GLY A 574 34.32 -16.25 44.20
CA GLY A 574 33.55 -15.71 45.32
C GLY A 574 32.06 -15.52 45.06
N LEU A 575 31.60 -15.66 43.81
CA LEU A 575 30.20 -15.56 43.39
C LEU A 575 29.76 -16.87 42.74
N MET A 576 28.68 -17.46 43.24
CA MET A 576 28.05 -18.66 42.68
C MET A 576 26.55 -18.42 42.51
N LEU A 577 26.04 -18.61 41.30
CA LEU A 577 24.62 -18.43 40.96
C LEU A 577 23.99 -19.79 40.68
N VAL A 578 22.95 -20.12 41.43
CA VAL A 578 22.18 -21.35 41.25
C VAL A 578 20.98 -21.03 40.35
N PRO A 579 20.72 -21.80 39.27
CA PRO A 579 19.51 -21.63 38.48
C PRO A 579 18.29 -21.95 39.35
N SER A 580 17.30 -21.06 39.38
CA SER A 580 16.08 -21.26 40.16
C SER A 580 14.87 -20.67 39.44
N THR A 581 13.69 -21.17 39.77
CA THR A 581 12.45 -20.81 39.09
C THR A 581 11.31 -20.65 40.10
N ASP A 582 10.22 -20.02 39.67
CA ASP A 582 9.07 -19.62 40.49
C ASP A 582 7.98 -20.71 40.62
N SER A 583 8.10 -21.83 39.90
CA SER A 583 7.10 -22.90 39.91
C SER A 583 7.71 -24.28 39.63
N PRO A 584 7.24 -25.35 40.28
CA PRO A 584 7.72 -26.71 40.01
C PRO A 584 7.48 -27.13 38.55
N HIS A 585 6.41 -26.66 37.90
CA HIS A 585 6.10 -27.00 36.50
C HIS A 585 7.17 -26.54 35.49
N LYS A 586 8.07 -25.64 35.91
CA LYS A 586 9.20 -25.16 35.12
C LYS A 586 10.44 -26.05 35.22
N LEU A 587 10.40 -27.16 35.97
CA LEU A 587 11.40 -28.22 35.93
C LEU A 587 10.94 -29.31 34.96
N VAL A 588 11.30 -29.20 33.69
CA VAL A 588 10.84 -30.14 32.66
C VAL A 588 11.84 -31.29 32.47
N GLN A 589 11.37 -32.51 32.22
CA GLN A 589 12.26 -33.66 31.97
C GLN A 589 12.69 -33.78 30.51
N LYS A 590 11.97 -33.12 29.60
CA LYS A 590 12.32 -33.06 28.18
C LYS A 590 13.18 -31.83 27.95
N GLU A 591 14.32 -32.02 27.30
CA GLU A 591 15.20 -30.93 26.88
C GLU A 591 14.42 -29.87 26.07
N PRO A 592 14.45 -28.59 26.50
CA PRO A 592 13.88 -27.50 25.74
C PRO A 592 14.59 -27.29 24.39
N ASP A 593 13.93 -26.59 23.46
CA ASP A 593 14.58 -26.12 22.23
C ASP A 593 15.84 -25.29 22.58
N LYS A 594 16.97 -25.56 21.91
CA LYS A 594 18.27 -24.88 22.09
C LYS A 594 18.15 -23.34 22.03
N LYS A 595 17.08 -22.80 21.42
CA LYS A 595 16.82 -21.34 21.35
C LYS A 595 16.35 -20.70 22.66
N LYS A 596 15.93 -21.47 23.67
CA LYS A 596 15.45 -20.93 24.96
C LYS A 596 16.52 -21.15 26.03
N PRO A 597 16.82 -20.16 26.89
CA PRO A 597 17.75 -20.36 28.00
C PRO A 597 17.14 -21.36 28.99
N TYR A 598 17.94 -22.34 29.41
CA TYR A 598 17.59 -23.29 30.46
C TYR A 598 18.81 -23.57 31.35
N GLY A 599 18.54 -24.07 32.55
CA GLY A 599 19.54 -24.57 33.48
C GLY A 599 19.38 -26.08 33.63
N PHE A 600 20.36 -26.74 34.23
CA PHE A 600 20.33 -28.20 34.37
C PHE A 600 20.44 -28.63 35.83
N PHE A 601 19.61 -29.62 36.20
CA PHE A 601 19.58 -30.19 37.53
C PHE A 601 19.26 -31.69 37.47
N LYS A 602 20.20 -32.51 37.94
CA LYS A 602 20.00 -33.94 38.16
C LYS A 602 19.54 -34.17 39.60
N PHE A 603 18.40 -34.80 39.79
CA PHE A 603 17.82 -35.11 41.10
C PHE A 603 17.36 -36.56 41.17
N GLY A 604 17.90 -37.32 42.11
CA GLY A 604 17.51 -38.72 42.31
C GLY A 604 17.72 -39.60 41.07
N GLY A 605 18.73 -39.28 40.25
CA GLY A 605 19.01 -39.97 38.98
C GLY A 605 18.14 -39.57 37.79
N THR A 606 17.27 -38.56 37.94
CA THR A 606 16.48 -37.99 36.84
C THR A 606 16.97 -36.61 36.46
N ASP A 607 17.01 -36.35 35.15
CA ASP A 607 17.43 -35.07 34.58
C ASP A 607 16.24 -34.11 34.49
N PHE A 608 16.44 -32.90 35.02
CA PHE A 608 15.51 -31.79 34.93
C PHE A 608 16.18 -30.59 34.26
N TYR A 609 15.46 -30.00 33.33
CA TYR A 609 15.79 -28.73 32.70
C TYR A 609 14.95 -27.64 33.35
N ILE A 610 15.63 -26.63 33.90
CA ILE A 610 15.00 -25.54 34.65
C ILE A 610 14.70 -24.43 33.65
N LEU A 611 13.43 -24.04 33.53
CA LEU A 611 13.01 -22.89 32.75
C LEU A 611 13.02 -21.62 33.61
N PRO A 612 13.28 -20.43 33.01
CA PRO A 612 13.38 -19.19 33.74
C PRO A 612 12.07 -18.80 34.46
N PRO A 613 12.16 -18.08 35.60
CA PRO A 613 10.99 -17.55 36.30
C PRO A 613 10.29 -16.49 35.43
N ALA A 614 9.08 -16.10 35.82
CA ALA A 614 8.43 -14.94 35.23
C ALA A 614 9.29 -13.69 35.46
N ILE A 615 9.59 -12.95 34.40
CA ILE A 615 10.46 -11.77 34.45
C ILE A 615 9.87 -10.75 35.43
N TYR A 616 10.69 -10.31 36.39
CA TYR A 616 10.32 -9.23 37.30
C TYR A 616 9.94 -7.96 36.53
N ARG A 617 8.79 -7.38 36.88
CA ARG A 617 8.31 -6.10 36.37
C ARG A 617 7.92 -5.22 37.54
N LYS A 618 8.59 -4.08 37.64
CA LYS A 618 8.28 -3.04 38.62
C LYS A 618 6.89 -2.45 38.34
N GLY A 619 6.05 -2.38 39.36
CA GLY A 619 4.76 -1.73 39.33
C GLY A 619 4.86 -0.23 39.59
N ASP A 620 3.84 0.53 39.18
CA ASP A 620 3.81 2.01 39.29
C ASP A 620 3.46 2.52 40.71
N GLY A 621 3.70 1.72 41.75
CA GLY A 621 3.54 2.07 43.17
C GLY A 621 2.10 2.25 43.68
N LEU A 622 1.15 2.72 42.85
CA LEU A 622 -0.24 3.02 43.24
C LEU A 622 -1.31 2.28 42.42
N ALA A 623 -0.99 1.80 41.21
CA ALA A 623 -1.98 1.19 40.29
C ALA A 623 -1.77 -0.30 40.01
N LYS A 624 -0.54 -0.82 40.16
CA LYS A 624 -0.18 -2.22 39.88
C LYS A 624 0.91 -2.65 40.85
N PRO A 625 0.79 -3.83 41.51
CA PRO A 625 1.87 -4.39 42.31
C PRO A 625 3.02 -4.84 41.41
N ASP A 626 4.20 -4.98 42.01
CA ASP A 626 5.31 -5.70 41.39
C ASP A 626 4.87 -7.12 41.01
N THR A 627 5.32 -7.61 39.86
CA THR A 627 5.00 -8.96 39.37
C THR A 627 6.26 -9.68 38.92
N GLY A 628 6.22 -11.03 38.92
CA GLY A 628 7.35 -11.87 38.54
C GLY A 628 8.31 -12.16 39.69
N SER A 629 9.49 -12.70 39.38
CA SER A 629 10.51 -13.07 40.36
C SER A 629 11.91 -12.76 39.84
N THR A 630 12.86 -12.62 40.76
CA THR A 630 14.25 -12.32 40.45
C THR A 630 15.13 -13.53 40.75
N CYS A 631 15.95 -13.93 39.78
CA CYS A 631 17.01 -14.91 39.98
C CYS A 631 18.18 -14.54 39.06
N ALA A 632 19.31 -14.18 39.68
CA ALA A 632 20.43 -13.56 38.98
C ALA A 632 21.08 -14.45 37.92
N TYR A 633 20.99 -15.78 38.08
CA TYR A 633 21.44 -16.75 37.10
C TYR A 633 20.92 -16.42 35.69
N TRP A 634 19.64 -16.02 35.59
CA TRP A 634 18.99 -15.71 34.31
C TRP A 634 19.30 -14.32 33.75
N TRP A 635 20.03 -13.50 34.50
CA TRP A 635 20.37 -12.12 34.15
C TRP A 635 21.84 -11.95 33.75
N VAL A 636 22.61 -13.05 33.78
CA VAL A 636 23.95 -13.10 33.18
C VAL A 636 23.79 -13.08 31.66
N GLN A 637 24.46 -12.14 31.00
CA GLN A 637 24.36 -12.02 29.55
C GLN A 637 25.14 -13.14 28.86
N ARG A 638 24.46 -13.92 28.04
CA ARG A 638 25.04 -14.99 27.21
C ARG A 638 25.27 -14.46 25.80
N GLY A 639 26.49 -14.60 25.28
CA GLY A 639 26.83 -14.31 23.88
C GLY A 639 27.21 -12.84 23.66
N GLN A 640 28.48 -12.59 23.39
CA GLN A 640 28.94 -11.29 22.92
C GLN A 640 28.89 -11.25 21.38
N THR A 641 28.17 -10.29 20.82
CA THR A 641 28.46 -9.81 19.47
C THR A 641 29.85 -9.16 19.47
N ALA A 642 30.71 -9.54 18.52
CA ALA A 642 32.01 -8.92 18.29
C ALA A 642 31.89 -7.38 18.28
N GLY A 643 32.33 -6.72 19.35
CA GLY A 643 32.26 -5.26 19.52
C GLY A 643 31.87 -4.72 20.91
N SER A 644 31.43 -5.53 21.87
CA SER A 644 31.26 -5.04 23.27
C SER A 644 32.57 -5.05 24.04
N GLN A 645 32.89 -3.97 24.75
CA GLN A 645 34.16 -3.79 25.48
C GLN A 645 34.25 -4.52 26.85
N ASP A 646 33.19 -5.19 27.28
CA ASP A 646 33.14 -5.82 28.61
C ASP A 646 33.71 -7.25 28.55
N PRO A 647 34.65 -7.68 29.41
CA PRO A 647 35.21 -9.04 29.36
C PRO A 647 34.26 -10.09 29.99
N CYS A 648 34.25 -11.32 29.45
CA CYS A 648 33.56 -12.47 30.04
C CYS A 648 34.06 -12.77 31.46
N CYS A 649 33.13 -12.90 32.41
CA CYS A 649 33.48 -13.00 33.83
C CYS A 649 32.80 -14.16 34.58
N MET A 650 31.90 -14.90 33.92
CA MET A 650 31.15 -16.03 34.48
C MET A 650 31.34 -17.29 33.60
N GLU A 651 31.41 -18.45 34.24
CA GLU A 651 31.53 -19.77 33.59
C GLU A 651 30.54 -20.77 34.21
N GLU A 652 30.10 -21.77 33.42
CA GLU A 652 29.29 -22.88 33.91
C GLU A 652 30.15 -23.91 34.67
N HIS A 653 29.65 -24.39 35.81
CA HIS A 653 30.32 -25.39 36.62
C HIS A 653 29.32 -26.45 37.10
N GLU A 654 29.63 -27.73 36.90
CA GLU A 654 28.86 -28.83 37.47
C GLU A 654 29.13 -28.93 38.98
N TRP A 655 28.13 -28.61 39.79
CA TRP A 655 28.24 -28.62 41.24
C TRP A 655 27.56 -29.85 41.83
N GLN A 656 28.34 -30.75 42.41
CA GLN A 656 27.82 -31.96 43.05
C GLN A 656 27.18 -31.62 44.39
N VAL A 657 25.91 -32.00 44.54
CA VAL A 657 25.10 -31.67 45.72
C VAL A 657 24.57 -32.95 46.36
N GLY A 658 25.47 -33.69 47.01
CA GLY A 658 25.18 -35.00 47.59
C GLY A 658 25.49 -36.15 46.63
N LYS A 659 25.10 -37.37 46.99
CA LYS A 659 25.58 -38.59 46.30
C LYS A 659 25.02 -38.77 44.88
N ASN A 660 23.79 -38.32 44.62
CA ASN A 660 23.06 -38.57 43.37
C ASN A 660 22.45 -37.30 42.74
N ASN A 661 22.87 -36.11 43.18
CA ASN A 661 22.33 -34.85 42.64
C ASN A 661 23.46 -33.93 42.18
N MET A 662 23.24 -33.25 41.06
CA MET A 662 24.19 -32.31 40.47
C MET A 662 23.43 -31.12 39.89
N ILE A 663 23.92 -29.91 40.13
CA ILE A 663 23.35 -28.68 39.57
C ILE A 663 24.42 -27.99 38.72
N VAL A 664 24.08 -27.54 37.52
CA VAL A 664 24.95 -26.64 36.75
C VAL A 664 24.75 -25.21 37.27
N VAL A 665 25.79 -24.64 37.88
CA VAL A 665 25.79 -23.28 38.45
C VAL A 665 26.66 -22.35 37.60
N LEU A 666 26.48 -21.03 37.74
CA LEU A 666 27.44 -20.06 37.19
C LEU A 666 28.38 -19.58 38.29
N GLN A 667 29.68 -19.61 38.05
CA GLN A 667 30.70 -19.11 38.96
C GLN A 667 31.58 -18.06 38.29
N ASN A 668 32.03 -17.05 39.03
CA ASN A 668 32.92 -16.05 38.45
C ASN A 668 34.34 -16.59 38.24
N SER A 669 34.85 -16.50 37.01
CA SER A 669 36.14 -17.05 36.61
C SER A 669 37.32 -16.11 36.85
N VAL A 670 37.03 -14.82 37.03
CA VAL A 670 38.00 -13.75 37.31
C VAL A 670 37.57 -12.89 38.52
N PRO A 671 38.50 -12.20 39.20
CA PRO A 671 38.14 -11.16 40.16
C PRO A 671 37.32 -10.04 39.49
N MET A 672 36.28 -9.55 40.16
CA MET A 672 35.38 -8.52 39.63
C MET A 672 35.40 -7.28 40.52
N GLU A 673 35.53 -6.11 39.90
CA GLU A 673 35.36 -4.84 40.59
C GLU A 673 33.87 -4.51 40.80
N LYS A 674 33.57 -3.49 41.60
CA LYS A 674 32.19 -3.00 41.77
C LYS A 674 31.63 -2.49 40.43
N HIS A 675 30.36 -2.78 40.16
CA HIS A 675 29.63 -2.47 38.92
C HIS A 675 30.11 -3.23 37.67
N THR A 676 30.81 -4.35 37.85
CA THR A 676 31.13 -5.26 36.73
C THR A 676 29.84 -5.91 36.23
N LEU A 677 29.60 -5.85 34.91
CA LEU A 677 28.48 -6.52 34.25
C LEU A 677 28.75 -8.03 34.20
N LEU A 678 27.75 -8.84 34.59
CA LEU A 678 27.89 -10.30 34.54
C LEU A 678 27.67 -10.83 33.12
N THR A 679 28.72 -11.36 32.50
CA THR A 679 28.69 -11.90 31.12
C THR A 679 29.38 -13.26 31.03
N MET A 680 28.95 -14.10 30.06
CA MET A 680 29.55 -15.40 29.75
C MET A 680 29.58 -15.68 28.24
N GLU A 681 30.56 -16.48 27.80
CA GLU A 681 30.66 -16.96 26.41
C GLU A 681 29.58 -18.01 26.09
N VAL A 682 29.29 -18.15 24.81
CA VAL A 682 28.47 -19.25 24.28
C VAL A 682 29.41 -20.12 23.45
N GLU A 683 29.54 -21.40 23.80
CA GLU A 683 30.25 -22.35 22.94
C GLU A 683 29.48 -22.49 21.61
N GLU A 684 30.07 -22.02 20.51
CA GLU A 684 29.59 -22.32 19.16
C GLU A 684 29.96 -23.78 18.82
N GLU A 685 29.00 -24.71 18.89
CA GLU A 685 29.20 -26.05 18.31
C GLU A 685 29.32 -25.93 16.78
N GLU A 686 30.48 -26.29 16.24
CA GLU A 686 30.76 -26.35 14.79
C GLU A 686 29.66 -27.15 14.05
N GLU A 687 28.92 -26.48 13.16
CA GLU A 687 27.98 -27.14 12.25
C GLU A 687 28.75 -28.11 11.32
N GLN A 688 28.80 -29.39 11.69
CA GLN A 688 29.23 -30.45 10.78
C GLN A 688 28.27 -30.55 9.59
N ASN A 689 28.73 -29.99 8.47
CA ASN A 689 28.21 -30.17 7.13
C ASN A 689 28.07 -31.67 6.76
N SER A 690 26.83 -32.20 6.77
CA SER A 690 26.39 -33.22 5.80
C SER A 690 24.87 -33.43 5.84
N ARG A 691 24.14 -32.79 4.92
CA ARG A 691 22.79 -33.23 4.54
C ARG A 691 22.88 -34.06 3.25
N PRO A 692 22.51 -35.36 3.23
CA PRO A 692 22.27 -36.05 1.98
C PRO A 692 20.89 -35.65 1.41
N ALA A 693 20.87 -35.47 0.09
CA ALA A 693 19.73 -35.05 -0.70
C ALA A 693 18.45 -35.86 -0.44
N LYS A 694 17.32 -35.15 -0.33
CA LYS A 694 15.97 -35.72 -0.34
C LYS A 694 15.76 -36.51 -1.64
N LYS A 695 15.59 -37.82 -1.51
CA LYS A 695 15.05 -38.67 -2.57
C LYS A 695 13.60 -38.28 -2.86
N ALA A 696 13.34 -37.90 -4.10
CA ALA A 696 11.99 -37.90 -4.65
C ALA A 696 11.43 -39.32 -4.61
N LYS A 697 10.18 -39.48 -4.18
CA LYS A 697 9.39 -40.68 -4.46
C LYS A 697 8.01 -40.28 -4.99
N LYS A 698 7.76 -40.92 -6.14
CA LYS A 698 6.51 -41.21 -6.84
C LYS A 698 5.25 -41.15 -6.00
#